data_AF-A0A231PUS2-F1
#
_entry.id   AF-A0A231PUS2-F1
#
_cell.length_a   1.000
_cell.length_b   1.000
_cell.length_c   1.000
_cell.angle_alpha   90.00
_cell.angle_beta   90.00
_cell.angle_gamma   90.00
#
_symmetry.space_group_name_H-M   'P 1'
#
loop_
_entity.id
_entity.type
_entity.pdbx_description
1 polymer ?
#
loop_
_entity_poly.entity_id
_entity_poly.type
_entity_poly.pdbx_seq_one_letter_code
_entity_poly.pdbx_strand_id
1 'polypeptide(L)'
;MDDVKPERPAMPTVDTTSLQLAVINSTNVLSQASYLNADPLKQAAYQSALKKAQLALTNSAITSEEVSEVSNELNVAKTALDGKVTDISDAQKVIEASEATKQTASYKNATLDKRKAYDQALANLEQQLQLGATNLTQAEVDKLIAKVDETKANLDGKPLSEAEQTRADAIRTFQDTYDYYENAIAMLPADSQYVAAAKQLLDFYGIKDLDNEPVTSIENKTRLLKYIDYYIAPVKEQMAGRQSLEEEISKLEDLVANKITITNEITRLNDLIAGAKKMLADPDQAINYADKAEQLSKAGNQAITAQAEAVQALNAYNQARAEALQQLMADQVKGKDTYIELITADGKYGTNPKKVVARAELMEKTLPFQGSEKTGAMFNPEYLQYETVDDYLQVGTDAYEKMMATVAKLEDQIRKEFEMGRGDKVALLNDPSKLIRTVPTDEDVEALKPFFNLADAFTARSLENINRMRFAVGLYPLQKAPINDKRKAMAFVHALAGYIAGQIAYSKDNTTNIKSSHVGTVAALLAPHAMTAGWNENVYPSSNMPLESTHLTPEYLADLDNRIVLEEGIRFYGDLYKDPDAFQNAGHFMNMLTYTMGYYYATPVIHDISKETGGFEKYKLSITELFYAQATEKYKEMLRHFDEWPQINPETDLNRTDFSNLKGPQN
;
A
#
# COMPACT_ATOMS: atom_id res chain seq x y z
N MET A 1 0.62 1.92 -50.34
CA MET A 1 0.88 0.60 -49.73
C MET A 1 -0.47 0.02 -49.37
N ASP A 2 -0.78 -1.21 -49.77
CA ASP A 2 -1.99 -1.88 -49.30
C ASP A 2 -1.92 -1.99 -47.77
N ASP A 3 -2.99 -1.61 -47.06
CA ASP A 3 -3.08 -1.70 -45.61
C ASP A 3 -2.79 -3.14 -45.16
N VAL A 4 -1.58 -3.38 -44.64
CA VAL A 4 -1.22 -4.65 -44.01
C VAL A 4 -1.93 -4.69 -42.67
N LYS A 5 -3.19 -5.13 -42.70
CA LYS A 5 -4.00 -5.30 -41.51
C LYS A 5 -3.42 -6.46 -40.68
N PRO A 6 -3.22 -6.30 -39.36
CA PRO A 6 -2.80 -7.40 -38.54
C PRO A 6 -3.78 -8.56 -38.62
N GLU A 7 -3.23 -9.78 -38.59
CA GLU A 7 -4.06 -10.95 -38.36
C GLU A 7 -4.53 -10.94 -36.91
N ARG A 8 -5.81 -11.24 -36.71
CA ARG A 8 -6.35 -11.51 -35.38
C ARG A 8 -5.47 -12.58 -34.75
N PRO A 9 -5.05 -12.46 -33.48
CA PRO A 9 -4.44 -13.58 -32.78
C PRO A 9 -5.34 -14.81 -32.97
N ALA A 10 -4.74 -15.93 -33.38
CA ALA A 10 -5.49 -17.17 -33.51
C ALA A 10 -6.18 -17.44 -32.16
N MET A 11 -7.50 -17.45 -32.15
CA MET A 11 -8.26 -17.73 -30.93
C MET A 11 -7.97 -19.18 -30.53
N PRO A 12 -7.53 -19.47 -29.29
CA PRO A 12 -7.37 -20.84 -28.83
C PRO A 12 -8.65 -21.65 -29.10
N THR A 13 -8.53 -22.68 -29.93
CA THR A 13 -9.63 -23.60 -30.23
C THR A 13 -9.82 -24.65 -29.13
N VAL A 14 -8.84 -24.75 -28.23
CA VAL A 14 -8.82 -25.65 -27.10
C VAL A 14 -9.57 -25.03 -25.92
N ASP A 15 -10.38 -25.83 -25.24
CA ASP A 15 -11.06 -25.41 -24.02
C ASP A 15 -10.08 -25.30 -22.86
N THR A 16 -9.72 -24.06 -22.50
CA THR A 16 -8.81 -23.75 -21.38
C THR A 16 -9.56 -23.44 -20.09
N THR A 17 -10.89 -23.57 -20.05
CA THR A 17 -11.71 -23.13 -18.92
C THR A 17 -11.26 -23.76 -17.61
N SER A 18 -10.96 -25.07 -17.61
CA SER A 18 -10.48 -25.79 -16.42
C SER A 18 -9.15 -25.26 -15.89
N LEU A 19 -8.21 -24.94 -16.80
CA LEU A 19 -6.91 -24.38 -16.46
C LEU A 19 -7.03 -22.94 -15.94
N GLN A 20 -7.91 -22.12 -16.55
CA GLN A 20 -8.19 -20.75 -16.09
C GLN A 20 -8.79 -20.76 -14.69
N LEU A 21 -9.75 -21.64 -14.43
CA LEU A 21 -10.32 -21.86 -13.10
C LEU A 21 -9.24 -22.29 -12.10
N ALA A 22 -8.37 -23.21 -12.49
CA ALA A 22 -7.28 -23.67 -11.63
C ALA A 22 -6.32 -22.52 -11.30
N VAL A 23 -5.92 -21.69 -12.26
CA VAL A 23 -5.04 -20.52 -12.07
C VAL A 23 -5.70 -19.44 -11.22
N ILE A 24 -6.96 -19.09 -11.49
CA ILE A 24 -7.72 -18.10 -10.70
C ILE A 24 -7.95 -18.59 -9.27
N ASN A 25 -8.17 -19.89 -9.06
CA ASN A 25 -8.26 -20.45 -7.72
C ASN A 25 -6.90 -20.53 -7.04
N SER A 26 -5.82 -20.58 -7.82
CA SER A 26 -4.47 -20.71 -7.29
C SER A 26 -3.95 -19.45 -6.63
N THR A 27 -4.40 -18.27 -7.06
CA THR A 27 -4.07 -17.01 -6.39
C THR A 27 -4.62 -16.95 -4.97
N ASN A 28 -5.78 -17.57 -4.70
CA ASN A 28 -6.29 -17.72 -3.33
C ASN A 28 -5.49 -18.72 -2.50
N VAL A 29 -4.92 -19.75 -3.14
CA VAL A 29 -4.11 -20.75 -2.42
C VAL A 29 -2.83 -20.12 -1.91
N LEU A 30 -2.21 -19.20 -2.67
CA LEU A 30 -1.00 -18.49 -2.25
C LEU A 30 -1.19 -17.68 -0.95
N SER A 31 -2.42 -17.25 -0.65
CA SER A 31 -2.76 -16.55 0.59
C SER A 31 -3.34 -17.47 1.67
N GLN A 32 -3.44 -18.78 1.43
CA GLN A 32 -3.93 -19.75 2.41
C GLN A 32 -2.80 -20.31 3.25
N ALA A 33 -3.10 -20.62 4.52
CA ALA A 33 -2.17 -21.28 5.42
C ALA A 33 -1.66 -22.64 4.88
N SER A 34 -2.45 -23.31 4.03
CA SER A 34 -2.01 -24.51 3.31
C SER A 34 -0.75 -24.29 2.47
N TYR A 35 -0.60 -23.11 1.89
CA TYR A 35 0.59 -22.71 1.13
C TYR A 35 1.62 -22.00 2.02
N LEU A 36 1.20 -20.96 2.75
CA LEU A 36 2.10 -20.09 3.51
C LEU A 36 2.91 -20.86 4.57
N ASN A 37 2.31 -21.89 5.16
CA ASN A 37 2.96 -22.75 6.16
C ASN A 37 3.46 -24.08 5.59
N ALA A 38 3.43 -24.27 4.26
CA ALA A 38 3.96 -25.48 3.64
C ALA A 38 5.49 -25.51 3.64
N ASP A 39 6.06 -26.70 3.46
CA ASP A 39 7.49 -26.86 3.19
C ASP A 39 7.94 -25.96 2.00
N PRO A 40 9.07 -25.24 2.11
CA PRO A 40 9.52 -24.33 1.05
C PRO A 40 9.69 -24.98 -0.33
N LEU A 41 10.06 -26.27 -0.41
CA LEU A 41 10.16 -26.99 -1.69
C LEU A 41 8.78 -27.21 -2.31
N LYS A 42 7.75 -27.43 -1.49
CA LYS A 42 6.36 -27.59 -1.94
C LYS A 42 5.76 -26.25 -2.36
N GLN A 43 6.08 -25.17 -1.66
CA GLN A 43 5.74 -23.82 -2.08
C GLN A 43 6.34 -23.51 -3.47
N ALA A 44 7.64 -23.75 -3.65
CA ALA A 44 8.33 -23.55 -4.92
C ALA A 44 7.75 -24.43 -6.05
N ALA A 45 7.43 -25.69 -5.75
CA ALA A 45 6.78 -26.59 -6.70
C ALA A 45 5.42 -26.07 -7.14
N TYR A 46 4.61 -25.56 -6.20
CA TYR A 46 3.32 -24.97 -6.48
C TYR A 46 3.42 -23.69 -7.32
N GLN A 47 4.32 -22.76 -6.95
CA GLN A 47 4.56 -21.54 -7.73
C GLN A 47 5.06 -21.87 -9.15
N SER A 48 5.95 -22.85 -9.30
CA SER A 48 6.45 -23.30 -10.60
C SER A 48 5.32 -23.85 -11.47
N ALA A 49 4.46 -24.70 -10.91
CA ALA A 49 3.30 -25.23 -11.60
C ALA A 49 2.28 -24.14 -11.96
N LEU A 50 2.05 -23.17 -11.06
CA LEU A 50 1.18 -22.02 -11.32
C LEU A 50 1.73 -21.14 -12.45
N LYS A 51 3.04 -20.86 -12.46
CA LYS A 51 3.69 -20.10 -13.53
C LYS A 51 3.58 -20.82 -14.87
N LYS A 52 3.80 -22.13 -14.91
CA LYS A 52 3.57 -22.95 -16.11
C LYS A 52 2.13 -22.85 -16.59
N ALA A 53 1.16 -22.96 -15.68
CA ALA A 53 -0.26 -22.81 -15.98
C ALA A 53 -0.62 -21.44 -16.54
N GLN A 54 -0.09 -20.37 -15.96
CA GLN A 54 -0.28 -19.01 -16.46
C GLN A 54 0.32 -18.83 -17.87
N LEU A 55 1.52 -19.35 -18.12
CA LEU A 55 2.15 -19.33 -19.44
C LEU A 55 1.31 -20.09 -20.47
N ALA A 56 0.86 -21.29 -20.11
CA ALA A 56 0.00 -22.14 -20.93
C ALA A 56 -1.30 -21.43 -21.33
N LEU A 57 -1.93 -20.71 -20.41
CA LEU A 57 -3.16 -19.93 -20.69
C LEU A 57 -2.98 -18.82 -21.71
N THR A 58 -1.77 -18.33 -21.88
CA THR A 58 -1.45 -17.28 -22.84
C THR A 58 -0.96 -17.79 -24.19
N ASN A 59 -0.72 -19.10 -24.32
CA ASN A 59 -0.26 -19.72 -25.56
C ASN A 59 -1.44 -19.98 -26.51
N SER A 60 -1.50 -19.23 -27.62
CA SER A 60 -2.56 -19.38 -28.63
C SER A 60 -2.55 -20.73 -29.36
N ALA A 61 -1.42 -21.46 -29.31
CA ALA A 61 -1.23 -22.75 -29.97
C ALA A 61 -1.28 -23.94 -29.00
N ILE A 62 -1.73 -23.74 -27.75
CA ILE A 62 -1.80 -24.81 -26.76
C ILE A 62 -2.73 -25.94 -27.21
N THR A 63 -2.32 -27.18 -26.95
CA THR A 63 -3.09 -28.41 -27.22
C THR A 63 -3.94 -28.84 -26.03
N SER A 64 -4.96 -29.68 -26.26
CA SER A 64 -5.78 -30.25 -25.19
C SER A 64 -4.96 -31.10 -24.20
N GLU A 65 -3.95 -31.79 -24.72
CA GLU A 65 -3.00 -32.60 -23.97
C GLU A 65 -2.16 -31.72 -23.03
N GLU A 66 -1.59 -30.61 -23.53
CA GLU A 66 -0.83 -29.65 -22.71
C GLU A 66 -1.71 -28.98 -21.65
N VAL A 67 -2.96 -28.63 -21.98
CA VAL A 67 -3.92 -28.13 -20.99
C VAL A 67 -4.14 -29.15 -19.87
N SER A 68 -4.32 -30.43 -20.22
CA SER A 68 -4.52 -31.50 -19.26
C SER A 68 -3.30 -31.74 -18.39
N GLU A 69 -2.10 -31.78 -18.99
CA GLU A 69 -0.83 -31.98 -18.31
C GLU A 69 -0.58 -30.87 -17.29
N VAL A 70 -0.65 -29.61 -17.72
CA VAL A 70 -0.36 -28.46 -16.86
C VAL A 70 -1.44 -28.29 -15.77
N SER A 71 -2.71 -28.60 -16.08
CA SER A 71 -3.77 -28.64 -15.06
C SER A 71 -3.49 -29.71 -14.01
N ASN A 72 -3.03 -30.89 -14.42
CA ASN A 72 -2.69 -31.97 -13.51
C ASN A 72 -1.46 -31.63 -12.66
N GLU A 73 -0.41 -31.07 -13.27
CA GLU A 73 0.77 -30.59 -12.53
C GLU A 73 0.39 -29.60 -11.43
N LEU A 74 -0.44 -28.60 -11.76
CA LEU A 74 -0.91 -27.59 -10.80
C LEU A 74 -1.75 -28.22 -9.68
N ASN A 75 -2.64 -29.16 -10.01
CA ASN A 75 -3.45 -29.85 -9.01
C ASN A 75 -2.61 -30.75 -8.09
N VAL A 76 -1.66 -31.51 -8.63
CA VAL A 76 -0.74 -32.34 -7.83
C VAL A 76 0.06 -31.46 -6.89
N ALA A 77 0.65 -30.37 -7.37
CA ALA A 77 1.39 -29.45 -6.54
C ALA A 77 0.51 -28.82 -5.45
N LYS A 78 -0.73 -28.43 -5.78
CA LYS A 78 -1.72 -27.94 -4.82
C LYS A 78 -2.02 -28.95 -3.73
N THR A 79 -2.23 -30.22 -4.08
CA THR A 79 -2.52 -31.29 -3.10
C THR A 79 -1.31 -31.69 -2.27
N ALA A 80 -0.09 -31.42 -2.76
CA ALA A 80 1.15 -31.70 -2.05
C ALA A 80 1.42 -30.71 -0.91
N LEU A 81 0.87 -29.49 -1.00
CA LEU A 81 0.94 -28.46 0.04
C LEU A 81 0.51 -29.04 1.39
N ASP A 82 1.40 -28.94 2.37
CA ASP A 82 1.25 -29.53 3.71
C ASP A 82 1.17 -28.49 4.81
N GLY A 83 1.03 -27.22 4.46
CA GLY A 83 0.79 -26.16 5.41
C GLY A 83 -0.51 -26.41 6.17
N LYS A 84 -0.49 -26.04 7.43
CA LYS A 84 -1.66 -26.11 8.31
C LYS A 84 -2.09 -24.71 8.65
N VAL A 85 -3.35 -24.58 9.08
CA VAL A 85 -3.83 -23.36 9.72
C VAL A 85 -2.86 -22.98 10.83
N THR A 86 -2.42 -21.73 10.83
CA THR A 86 -1.51 -21.18 11.84
C THR A 86 -2.10 -21.37 13.23
N ASP A 87 -1.33 -22.01 14.11
CA ASP A 87 -1.72 -22.20 15.49
C ASP A 87 -1.30 -20.99 16.32
N ILE A 88 -2.31 -20.24 16.77
CA ILE A 88 -2.14 -19.03 17.58
C ILE A 88 -2.34 -19.31 19.08
N SER A 89 -2.58 -20.56 19.49
CA SER A 89 -2.90 -20.88 20.88
C SER A 89 -1.75 -20.58 21.83
N ASP A 90 -0.51 -20.79 21.40
CA ASP A 90 0.66 -20.43 22.21
C ASP A 90 0.85 -18.92 22.31
N ALA A 91 0.57 -18.19 21.24
CA ALA A 91 0.57 -16.73 21.27
C ALA A 91 -0.49 -16.18 22.24
N GLN A 92 -1.69 -16.76 22.26
CA GLN A 92 -2.73 -16.43 23.23
C GLN A 92 -2.29 -16.74 24.67
N LYS A 93 -1.66 -17.88 24.92
CA LYS A 93 -1.09 -18.21 26.24
C LYS A 93 -0.01 -17.22 26.68
N VAL A 94 0.84 -16.77 25.76
CA VAL A 94 1.86 -15.74 26.03
C VAL A 94 1.20 -14.43 26.46
N ILE A 95 0.15 -14.02 25.76
CA ILE A 95 -0.64 -12.82 26.08
C ILE A 95 -1.31 -12.96 27.44
N GLU A 96 -1.96 -14.10 27.73
CA GLU A 96 -2.59 -14.37 29.02
C GLU A 96 -1.57 -14.42 30.18
N ALA A 97 -0.38 -14.99 29.95
CA ALA A 97 0.68 -15.09 30.94
C ALA A 97 1.42 -13.76 31.19
N SER A 98 1.19 -12.75 30.35
CA SER A 98 1.85 -11.45 30.47
C SER A 98 1.48 -10.74 31.78
N GLU A 99 0.22 -10.83 32.22
CA GLU A 99 -0.24 -10.25 33.48
C GLU A 99 0.54 -10.80 34.68
N ALA A 100 0.73 -12.11 34.75
CA ALA A 100 1.54 -12.73 35.80
C ALA A 100 3.02 -12.31 35.71
N THR A 101 3.57 -12.21 34.49
CA THR A 101 4.94 -11.75 34.26
C THR A 101 5.12 -10.32 34.78
N LYS A 102 4.16 -9.43 34.53
CA LYS A 102 4.14 -8.03 35.02
C LYS A 102 4.08 -7.93 36.55
N GLN A 103 3.69 -9.00 37.25
CA GLN A 103 3.70 -9.04 38.72
C GLN A 103 5.04 -9.49 39.34
N THR A 104 5.98 -10.01 38.56
CA THR A 104 7.26 -10.53 39.05
C THR A 104 8.27 -9.43 39.42
N ALA A 105 9.23 -9.75 40.29
CA ALA A 105 10.34 -8.85 40.60
C ALA A 105 11.23 -8.57 39.38
N SER A 106 11.35 -9.53 38.46
CA SER A 106 12.11 -9.34 37.22
C SER A 106 11.51 -8.24 36.36
N TYR A 107 10.18 -8.13 36.27
CA TYR A 107 9.54 -7.01 35.60
C TYR A 107 9.49 -5.74 36.46
N LYS A 108 8.97 -5.82 37.69
CA LYS A 108 8.74 -4.64 38.57
C LYS A 108 10.02 -3.85 38.86
N ASN A 109 11.13 -4.56 39.04
CA ASN A 109 12.43 -3.96 39.37
C ASN A 109 13.34 -3.80 38.12
N ALA A 110 12.85 -4.10 36.91
CA ALA A 110 13.63 -3.89 35.68
C ALA A 110 13.79 -2.40 35.35
N THR A 111 14.85 -2.10 34.62
CA THR A 111 15.08 -0.79 33.99
C THR A 111 13.94 -0.42 33.04
N LEU A 112 13.62 0.88 32.95
CA LEU A 112 12.47 1.38 32.17
C LEU A 112 12.53 0.95 30.70
N ASP A 113 13.71 1.04 30.09
CA ASP A 113 13.90 0.70 28.68
C ASP A 113 13.57 -0.76 28.39
N LYS A 114 13.90 -1.67 29.32
CA LYS A 114 13.64 -3.10 29.17
C LYS A 114 12.19 -3.48 29.43
N ARG A 115 11.50 -2.78 30.33
CA ARG A 115 10.04 -2.90 30.48
C ARG A 115 9.33 -2.47 29.20
N LYS A 116 9.69 -1.30 28.67
CA LYS A 116 9.13 -0.78 27.40
C LYS A 116 9.35 -1.76 26.25
N ALA A 117 10.55 -2.34 26.13
CA ALA A 117 10.84 -3.31 25.08
C ALA A 117 9.95 -4.57 25.20
N TYR A 118 9.69 -5.05 26.42
CA TYR A 118 8.77 -6.17 26.66
C TYR A 118 7.33 -5.82 26.32
N ASP A 119 6.84 -4.66 26.76
CA ASP A 119 5.48 -4.20 26.46
C ASP A 119 5.26 -4.00 24.95
N GLN A 120 6.23 -3.43 24.24
CA GLN A 120 6.18 -3.27 22.78
C GLN A 120 6.14 -4.61 22.04
N ALA A 121 6.97 -5.58 22.44
CA ALA A 121 6.96 -6.91 21.83
C ALA A 121 5.62 -7.61 22.04
N LEU A 122 5.06 -7.50 23.24
CA LEU A 122 3.76 -8.08 23.59
C LEU A 122 2.63 -7.44 22.78
N ALA A 123 2.62 -6.11 22.67
CA ALA A 123 1.56 -5.41 21.98
C ALA A 123 1.64 -5.59 20.45
N ASN A 124 2.84 -5.70 19.87
CA ASN A 124 3.01 -6.14 18.49
C ASN A 124 2.44 -7.56 18.27
N LEU A 125 2.70 -8.51 19.17
CA LEU A 125 2.08 -9.84 19.08
C LEU A 125 0.54 -9.76 19.12
N GLU A 126 -0.03 -9.00 20.06
CA GLU A 126 -1.49 -8.78 20.16
C GLU A 126 -2.08 -8.21 18.86
N GLN A 127 -1.43 -7.20 18.29
CA GLN A 127 -1.87 -6.52 17.08
C GLN A 127 -1.87 -7.44 15.87
N GLN A 128 -0.78 -8.19 15.66
CA GLN A 128 -0.64 -9.10 14.52
C GLN A 128 -1.70 -10.20 14.55
N LEU A 129 -2.02 -10.73 15.73
CA LEU A 129 -3.09 -11.72 15.89
C LEU A 129 -4.48 -11.15 15.56
N GLN A 130 -4.73 -9.87 15.85
CA GLN A 130 -6.01 -9.20 15.62
C GLN A 130 -6.23 -8.80 14.16
N LEU A 131 -5.17 -8.41 13.43
CA LEU A 131 -5.24 -7.99 12.02
C LEU A 131 -5.52 -9.16 11.06
N GLY A 132 -5.40 -10.38 11.54
CA GLY A 132 -5.82 -11.57 10.81
C GLY A 132 -4.92 -12.75 11.10
N ALA A 133 -5.28 -13.55 12.11
CA ALA A 133 -4.64 -14.84 12.39
C ALA A 133 -4.56 -15.79 11.17
N THR A 134 -5.32 -15.53 10.11
CA THR A 134 -5.29 -16.25 8.83
C THR A 134 -4.18 -15.83 7.88
N ASN A 135 -3.53 -14.68 8.10
CA ASN A 135 -2.49 -14.13 7.23
C ASN A 135 -1.08 -14.27 7.81
N LEU A 136 -0.95 -14.52 9.11
CA LEU A 136 0.34 -14.84 9.72
C LEU A 136 0.73 -16.28 9.39
N THR A 137 1.96 -16.47 8.95
CA THR A 137 2.61 -17.77 8.94
C THR A 137 2.90 -18.25 10.36
N GLN A 138 3.05 -19.55 10.55
CA GLN A 138 3.53 -20.11 11.82
C GLN A 138 4.89 -19.53 12.19
N ALA A 139 5.79 -19.35 11.21
CA ALA A 139 7.11 -18.77 11.45
C ALA A 139 7.04 -17.32 11.94
N GLU A 140 6.09 -16.52 11.44
CA GLU A 140 5.86 -15.16 11.92
C GLU A 140 5.31 -15.15 13.34
N VAL A 141 4.33 -16.01 13.65
CA VAL A 141 3.82 -16.17 15.02
C VAL A 141 4.95 -16.59 15.96
N ASP A 142 5.74 -17.60 15.58
CA ASP A 142 6.87 -18.11 16.38
C ASP A 142 7.92 -17.02 16.58
N LYS A 143 8.19 -16.19 15.55
CA LYS A 143 9.12 -15.05 15.64
C LYS A 143 8.60 -13.97 16.58
N LEU A 144 7.30 -13.66 16.53
CA LEU A 144 6.67 -12.70 17.43
C LEU A 144 6.73 -13.21 18.89
N ILE A 145 6.39 -14.49 19.12
CA ILE A 145 6.52 -15.14 20.43
C ILE A 145 7.97 -15.10 20.92
N ALA A 146 8.92 -15.49 20.07
CA ALA A 146 10.35 -15.47 20.40
C ALA A 146 10.81 -14.06 20.77
N LYS A 147 10.26 -13.02 20.15
CA LYS A 147 10.57 -11.63 20.50
C LYS A 147 10.04 -11.25 21.89
N VAL A 148 8.82 -11.70 22.24
CA VAL A 148 8.27 -11.53 23.59
C VAL A 148 9.12 -12.28 24.61
N ASP A 149 9.55 -13.51 24.32
CA ASP A 149 10.38 -14.30 25.23
C ASP A 149 11.79 -13.72 25.38
N GLU A 150 12.39 -13.22 24.30
CA GLU A 150 13.69 -12.53 24.33
C GLU A 150 13.63 -11.29 25.23
N THR A 151 12.63 -10.43 25.02
CA THR A 151 12.46 -9.21 25.81
C THR A 151 12.11 -9.52 27.27
N LYS A 152 11.33 -10.58 27.52
CA LYS A 152 11.07 -11.11 28.87
C LYS A 152 12.36 -11.59 29.56
N ALA A 153 13.23 -12.31 28.84
CA ALA A 153 14.50 -12.79 29.37
C ALA A 153 15.49 -11.64 29.64
N ASN A 154 15.39 -10.55 28.89
CA ASN A 154 16.23 -9.36 29.07
C ASN A 154 15.85 -8.54 30.31
N LEU A 155 14.63 -8.70 30.85
CA LEU A 155 14.22 -8.06 32.10
C LEU A 155 15.26 -8.29 33.19
N ASP A 156 15.84 -7.20 33.69
CA ASP A 156 17.01 -7.21 34.58
C ASP A 156 16.68 -6.96 36.04
N GLY A 157 15.39 -6.91 36.39
CA GLY A 157 14.97 -6.91 37.77
C GLY A 157 15.45 -8.18 38.47
N LYS A 158 15.97 -8.03 39.69
CA LYS A 158 16.40 -9.16 40.50
C LYS A 158 15.48 -9.35 41.69
N PRO A 159 15.28 -10.60 42.14
CA PRO A 159 14.73 -10.83 43.47
C PRO A 159 15.72 -10.25 44.48
N LEU A 160 15.23 -9.35 45.32
CA LEU A 160 15.99 -8.78 46.42
C LEU A 160 15.66 -9.58 47.69
N SER A 161 16.63 -9.74 48.60
CA SER A 161 16.30 -10.27 49.94
C SER A 161 15.25 -9.38 50.60
N GLU A 162 14.54 -9.88 51.61
CA GLU A 162 13.53 -9.07 52.30
C GLU A 162 14.10 -7.72 52.78
N ALA A 163 15.34 -7.70 53.28
CA ALA A 163 16.02 -6.47 53.69
C ALA A 163 16.42 -5.56 52.51
N GLU A 164 16.93 -6.12 51.41
CA GLU A 164 17.28 -5.35 50.21
C GLU A 164 16.03 -4.83 49.48
N GLN A 165 14.96 -5.62 49.46
CA GLN A 165 13.66 -5.24 48.92
C GLN A 165 13.06 -4.14 49.77
N THR A 166 13.06 -4.29 51.10
CA THR A 166 12.62 -3.24 52.03
C THR A 166 13.44 -1.97 51.84
N ARG A 167 14.75 -2.09 51.60
CA ARG A 167 15.60 -0.93 51.31
C ARG A 167 15.31 -0.31 49.96
N ALA A 168 15.19 -1.09 48.90
CA ALA A 168 14.85 -0.61 47.56
C ALA A 168 13.46 0.03 47.55
N ASP A 169 12.51 -0.55 48.28
CA ASP A 169 11.17 -0.01 48.49
C ASP A 169 11.21 1.28 49.31
N ALA A 170 12.03 1.36 50.36
CA ALA A 170 12.19 2.59 51.13
C ALA A 170 12.84 3.71 50.31
N ILE A 171 13.87 3.39 49.51
CA ILE A 171 14.52 4.33 48.59
C ILE A 171 13.55 4.78 47.51
N ARG A 172 12.85 3.85 46.85
CA ARG A 172 11.83 4.17 45.84
C ARG A 172 10.72 5.01 46.44
N THR A 173 10.17 4.61 47.59
CA THR A 173 9.12 5.38 48.29
C THR A 173 9.62 6.77 48.65
N PHE A 174 10.86 6.92 49.11
CA PHE A 174 11.46 8.22 49.39
C PHE A 174 11.62 9.06 48.12
N GLN A 175 12.14 8.48 47.04
CA GLN A 175 12.32 9.15 45.75
C GLN A 175 10.97 9.58 45.17
N ASP A 176 9.99 8.68 45.13
CA ASP A 176 8.62 8.95 44.70
C ASP A 176 7.98 10.07 45.56
N THR A 177 8.22 10.06 46.87
CA THR A 177 7.73 11.09 47.80
C THR A 177 8.44 12.43 47.60
N TYR A 178 9.75 12.42 47.38
CA TYR A 178 10.54 13.62 47.10
C TYR A 178 10.10 14.26 45.79
N ASP A 179 10.01 13.47 44.72
CA ASP A 179 9.59 13.93 43.39
C ASP A 179 8.13 14.43 43.44
N TYR A 180 7.25 13.78 44.22
CA TYR A 180 5.91 14.28 44.50
C TYR A 180 5.94 15.70 45.08
N TYR A 181 6.72 15.92 46.16
CA TYR A 181 6.78 17.24 46.79
C TYR A 181 7.52 18.30 45.97
N GLU A 182 8.57 17.91 45.23
CA GLU A 182 9.27 18.80 44.29
C GLU A 182 8.28 19.35 43.24
N ASN A 183 7.49 18.45 42.64
CA ASN A 183 6.45 18.82 41.67
C ASN A 183 5.31 19.62 42.32
N ALA A 184 4.87 19.24 43.52
CA ALA A 184 3.83 19.96 44.28
C ALA A 184 4.18 21.43 44.48
N ILE A 185 5.42 21.66 44.91
CA ILE A 185 5.92 22.99 45.23
C ILE A 185 6.07 23.83 43.96
N ALA A 186 6.44 23.22 42.84
CA ALA A 186 6.52 23.90 41.54
C ALA A 186 5.15 24.40 41.03
N MET A 187 4.04 23.84 41.49
CA MET A 187 2.67 24.25 41.13
C MET A 187 2.10 25.39 41.98
N LEU A 188 2.72 25.70 43.11
CA LEU A 188 2.25 26.79 43.96
C LEU A 188 2.58 28.16 43.31
N PRO A 189 1.73 29.19 43.50
CA PRO A 189 2.02 30.54 42.99
C PRO A 189 3.38 31.05 43.45
N ALA A 190 4.18 31.61 42.54
CA ALA A 190 5.57 32.00 42.82
C ALA A 190 5.71 33.07 43.93
N ASP A 191 4.66 33.84 44.19
CA ASP A 191 4.52 34.88 45.21
C ASP A 191 3.91 34.37 46.53
N SER A 192 3.62 33.07 46.63
CA SER A 192 3.08 32.44 47.83
C SER A 192 4.13 32.31 48.93
N GLN A 193 3.78 32.79 50.13
CA GLN A 193 4.58 32.58 51.34
C GLN A 193 4.84 31.09 51.68
N TYR A 194 4.04 30.17 51.13
CA TYR A 194 4.15 28.73 51.36
C TYR A 194 5.29 28.07 50.56
N VAL A 195 5.68 28.64 49.40
CA VAL A 195 6.72 28.06 48.51
C VAL A 195 8.09 28.03 49.19
N ALA A 196 8.49 29.14 49.81
CA ALA A 196 9.80 29.26 50.46
C ALA A 196 9.94 28.26 51.63
N ALA A 197 8.89 28.12 52.44
CA ALA A 197 8.86 27.19 53.57
C ALA A 197 8.88 25.73 53.10
N ALA A 198 8.13 25.40 52.06
CA ALA A 198 8.08 24.04 51.52
C ALA A 198 9.42 23.63 50.87
N LYS A 199 10.08 24.54 50.11
CA LYS A 199 11.43 24.29 49.55
C LYS A 199 12.47 24.04 50.63
N GLN A 200 12.47 24.83 51.70
CA GLN A 200 13.41 24.62 52.82
C GLN A 200 13.26 23.24 53.47
N LEU A 201 12.01 22.76 53.65
CA LEU A 201 11.75 21.42 54.17
C LEU A 201 12.19 20.33 53.19
N LEU A 202 11.92 20.51 51.90
CA LEU A 202 12.34 19.59 50.85
C LEU A 202 13.86 19.51 50.74
N ASP A 203 14.58 20.64 50.78
CA ASP A 203 16.05 20.67 50.73
C ASP A 203 16.68 20.01 51.96
N PHE A 204 16.06 20.18 53.12
CA PHE A 204 16.57 19.64 54.38
C PHE A 204 16.36 18.13 54.51
N TYR A 205 15.17 17.63 54.17
CA TYR A 205 14.81 16.21 54.32
C TYR A 205 14.99 15.38 53.04
N GLY A 206 15.12 16.03 51.89
CA GLY A 206 15.13 15.44 50.56
C GLY A 206 16.51 15.17 49.95
N ILE A 207 17.54 15.03 50.79
CA ILE A 207 18.91 14.73 50.34
C ILE A 207 18.92 13.39 49.57
N LYS A 208 19.30 13.44 48.28
CA LYS A 208 19.24 12.29 47.35
C LYS A 208 20.34 11.23 47.55
N ASP A 209 21.37 11.52 48.35
CA ASP A 209 22.41 10.54 48.69
C ASP A 209 21.90 9.57 49.77
N LEU A 210 21.32 8.47 49.32
CA LEU A 210 20.69 7.44 50.16
C LEU A 210 21.56 6.19 50.27
N ASP A 211 22.68 6.13 49.55
CA ASP A 211 23.46 4.91 49.30
C ASP A 211 24.04 4.30 50.59
N ASN A 212 24.24 5.11 51.63
CA ASN A 212 24.72 4.68 52.95
C ASN A 212 23.71 4.89 54.10
N GLU A 213 22.48 5.31 53.79
CA GLU A 213 21.44 5.58 54.81
C GLU A 213 20.76 4.27 55.27
N PRO A 214 20.55 4.08 56.60
CA PRO A 214 19.73 2.99 57.12
C PRO A 214 18.27 3.11 56.64
N VAL A 215 17.60 1.99 56.37
CA VAL A 215 16.18 1.94 55.97
C VAL A 215 15.29 2.78 56.88
N THR A 216 15.47 2.68 58.20
CA THR A 216 14.70 3.46 59.19
C THR A 216 14.93 4.97 59.09
N SER A 217 16.12 5.40 58.68
CA SER A 217 16.42 6.80 58.44
C SER A 217 15.74 7.28 57.16
N ILE A 218 15.79 6.49 56.09
CA ILE A 218 15.09 6.76 54.82
C ILE A 218 13.58 6.88 55.09
N GLU A 219 12.98 5.93 55.78
CA GLU A 219 11.56 5.96 56.17
C GLU A 219 11.20 7.17 57.05
N ASN A 220 12.08 7.55 57.98
CA ASN A 220 11.88 8.74 58.80
C ASN A 220 11.93 10.01 57.95
N LYS A 221 12.91 10.15 57.05
CA LYS A 221 12.96 11.29 56.12
C LYS A 221 11.72 11.31 55.22
N THR A 222 11.26 10.18 54.71
CA THR A 222 9.99 10.04 53.97
C THR A 222 8.79 10.52 54.79
N ARG A 223 8.70 10.16 56.08
CA ARG A 223 7.63 10.66 56.97
C ARG A 223 7.73 12.16 57.22
N LEU A 224 8.94 12.71 57.35
CA LEU A 224 9.17 14.13 57.59
C LEU A 224 8.86 14.98 56.35
N LEU A 225 9.12 14.46 55.15
CA LEU A 225 8.68 15.08 53.89
C LEU A 225 7.16 15.31 53.88
N LYS A 226 6.37 14.45 54.54
CA LYS A 226 4.91 14.63 54.65
C LYS A 226 4.46 15.88 55.40
N TYR A 227 5.34 16.56 56.13
CA TYR A 227 5.01 17.88 56.68
C TYR A 227 4.78 18.94 55.59
N ILE A 228 5.28 18.70 54.37
CA ILE A 228 5.02 19.56 53.21
C ILE A 228 3.53 19.53 52.82
N ASP A 229 2.78 18.46 53.14
CA ASP A 229 1.34 18.35 52.88
C ASP A 229 0.53 19.56 53.36
N TYR A 230 0.92 20.16 54.48
CA TYR A 230 0.27 21.35 55.03
C TYR A 230 0.38 22.56 54.09
N TYR A 231 1.51 22.70 53.40
CA TYR A 231 1.84 23.81 52.52
C TYR A 231 1.30 23.62 51.10
N ILE A 232 1.13 22.36 50.68
CA ILE A 232 0.62 22.00 49.34
C ILE A 232 -0.85 21.60 49.34
N ALA A 233 -1.53 21.67 50.49
CA ALA A 233 -2.97 21.36 50.60
C ALA A 233 -3.84 22.04 49.53
N PRO A 234 -3.60 23.33 49.15
CA PRO A 234 -4.39 23.99 48.10
C PRO A 234 -4.18 23.44 46.68
N VAL A 235 -3.11 22.68 46.44
CA VAL A 235 -2.76 22.13 45.11
C VAL A 235 -2.94 20.60 45.03
N LYS A 236 -3.40 19.96 46.11
CA LYS A 236 -3.45 18.49 46.21
C LYS A 236 -4.37 17.83 45.19
N GLU A 237 -5.51 18.44 44.89
CA GLU A 237 -6.44 17.96 43.85
C GLU A 237 -5.83 18.15 42.45
N GLN A 238 -5.17 19.28 42.21
CA GLN A 238 -4.48 19.56 40.95
C GLN A 238 -3.33 18.57 40.69
N MET A 239 -2.62 18.16 41.75
CA MET A 239 -1.57 17.14 41.66
C MET A 239 -2.12 15.76 41.33
N ALA A 240 -3.22 15.35 41.96
CA ALA A 240 -3.89 14.10 41.63
C ALA A 240 -4.38 14.14 40.16
N GLY A 241 -4.96 15.27 39.74
CA GLY A 241 -5.30 15.51 38.34
C GLY A 241 -4.11 15.43 37.39
N ARG A 242 -2.94 15.97 37.78
CA ARG A 242 -1.69 15.87 37.00
C ARG A 242 -1.26 14.42 36.82
N GLN A 243 -1.23 13.65 37.90
CA GLN A 243 -0.86 12.24 37.86
C GLN A 243 -1.80 11.43 36.96
N SER A 244 -3.12 11.64 37.10
CA SER A 244 -4.11 11.00 36.22
C SER A 244 -3.92 11.41 34.76
N LEU A 245 -3.60 12.67 34.49
CA LEU A 245 -3.35 13.15 33.14
C LEU A 245 -2.08 12.55 32.54
N GLU A 246 -0.98 12.49 33.30
CA GLU A 246 0.28 11.86 32.88
C GLU A 246 0.12 10.35 32.63
N GLU A 247 -0.61 9.65 33.50
CA GLU A 247 -0.94 8.23 33.33
C GLU A 247 -1.74 8.00 32.05
N GLU A 248 -2.76 8.83 31.79
CA GLU A 248 -3.61 8.68 30.61
C GLU A 248 -2.88 9.08 29.32
N ILE A 249 -1.99 10.08 29.36
CA ILE A 249 -1.07 10.35 28.25
C ILE A 249 -0.25 9.10 27.94
N SER A 250 0.36 8.48 28.96
CA SER A 250 1.18 7.28 28.74
C SER A 250 0.37 6.11 28.18
N LYS A 251 -0.88 5.92 28.62
CA LYS A 251 -1.79 4.89 28.07
C LYS A 251 -2.13 5.16 26.62
N LEU A 252 -2.46 6.41 26.26
CA LEU A 252 -2.75 6.77 24.88
C LEU A 252 -1.52 6.65 23.98
N GLU A 253 -0.34 7.00 24.48
CA GLU A 253 0.93 6.80 23.75
C GLU A 253 1.18 5.32 23.45
N ASP A 254 0.98 4.43 24.42
CA ASP A 254 1.06 2.98 24.23
C ASP A 254 -0.02 2.47 23.25
N LEU A 255 -1.25 2.97 23.41
CA LEU A 255 -2.38 2.62 22.55
C LEU A 255 -2.12 2.98 21.09
N VAL A 256 -1.64 4.20 20.82
CA VAL A 256 -1.28 4.68 19.48
C VAL A 256 -0.09 3.90 18.93
N ALA A 257 0.92 3.64 19.75
CA ALA A 257 2.13 2.96 19.29
C ALA A 257 1.86 1.50 18.89
N ASN A 258 0.93 0.84 19.58
CA ASN A 258 0.88 -0.62 19.52
C ASN A 258 -0.50 -1.24 19.24
N LYS A 259 -1.61 -0.52 19.39
CA LYS A 259 -2.96 -1.12 19.38
C LYS A 259 -3.91 -0.53 18.35
N ILE A 260 -3.65 0.69 17.88
CA ILE A 260 -4.50 1.36 16.89
C ILE A 260 -3.80 1.36 15.54
N THR A 261 -4.55 0.98 14.51
CA THR A 261 -4.12 0.99 13.10
C THR A 261 -4.95 1.94 12.24
N ILE A 262 -6.04 2.47 12.79
CA ILE A 262 -6.85 3.46 12.12
C ILE A 262 -6.10 4.80 12.17
N THR A 263 -5.57 5.21 11.02
CA THR A 263 -4.92 6.49 10.76
C THR A 263 -5.57 7.69 11.46
N ASN A 264 -6.87 7.90 11.25
CA ASN A 264 -7.56 9.08 11.80
C ASN A 264 -7.61 9.05 13.33
N GLU A 265 -7.69 7.86 13.92
CA GLU A 265 -7.66 7.67 15.37
C GLU A 265 -6.25 7.89 15.92
N ILE A 266 -5.21 7.41 15.24
CA ILE A 266 -3.80 7.70 15.58
C ILE A 266 -3.56 9.21 15.60
N THR A 267 -3.95 9.92 14.54
CA THR A 267 -3.79 11.38 14.45
C THR A 267 -4.56 12.09 15.56
N ARG A 268 -5.85 11.76 15.74
CA ARG A 268 -6.69 12.35 16.78
C ARG A 268 -6.09 12.16 18.19
N LEU A 269 -5.64 10.95 18.50
CA LEU A 269 -5.04 10.64 19.79
C LEU A 269 -3.70 11.36 19.98
N ASN A 270 -2.85 11.43 18.95
CA ASN A 270 -1.59 12.18 19.00
C ASN A 270 -1.82 13.68 19.24
N ASP A 271 -2.83 14.28 18.59
CA ASP A 271 -3.19 15.69 18.83
C ASP A 271 -3.68 15.91 20.26
N LEU A 272 -4.48 14.99 20.79
CA LEU A 272 -4.96 15.02 22.17
C LEU A 272 -3.80 14.89 23.17
N ILE A 273 -2.85 13.98 22.91
CA ILE A 273 -1.62 13.80 23.70
C ILE A 273 -0.79 15.09 23.67
N ALA A 274 -0.55 15.66 22.49
CA ALA A 274 0.24 16.89 22.34
C ALA A 274 -0.41 18.06 23.08
N GLY A 275 -1.73 18.22 22.96
CA GLY A 275 -2.50 19.23 23.70
C GLY A 275 -2.42 19.03 25.22
N ALA A 276 -2.49 17.79 25.70
CA ALA A 276 -2.36 17.47 27.11
C ALA A 276 -0.94 17.74 27.66
N LYS A 277 0.11 17.39 26.90
CA LYS A 277 1.50 17.74 27.26
C LYS A 277 1.73 19.24 27.33
N LYS A 278 1.12 20.01 26.43
CA LYS A 278 1.17 21.49 26.48
C LYS A 278 0.45 22.03 27.72
N MET A 279 -0.68 21.42 28.10
CA MET A 279 -1.41 21.77 29.31
C MET A 279 -0.59 21.50 30.59
N LEU A 280 0.14 20.38 30.63
CA LEU A 280 1.06 20.06 31.75
C LEU A 280 2.23 21.04 31.88
N ALA A 281 2.60 21.73 30.80
CA ALA A 281 3.66 22.75 30.81
C ALA A 281 3.20 24.11 31.34
N ASP A 282 1.89 24.32 31.51
CA ASP A 282 1.29 25.57 32.01
C ASP A 282 0.68 25.35 33.42
N PRO A 283 1.32 25.83 34.49
CA PRO A 283 0.81 25.70 35.86
C PRO A 283 -0.58 26.32 36.08
N ASP A 284 -0.97 27.32 35.29
CA ASP A 284 -2.28 27.97 35.42
C ASP A 284 -3.43 27.05 34.96
N GLN A 285 -3.11 25.98 34.23
CA GLN A 285 -4.09 24.98 33.77
C GLN A 285 -4.32 23.85 34.76
N ALA A 286 -3.67 23.86 35.94
CA ALA A 286 -3.66 22.71 36.84
C ALA A 286 -5.05 22.31 37.37
N ILE A 287 -6.00 23.25 37.43
CA ILE A 287 -7.40 22.98 37.79
C ILE A 287 -8.14 22.11 36.75
N ASN A 288 -7.67 22.08 35.50
CA ASN A 288 -8.31 21.38 34.38
C ASN A 288 -7.74 19.96 34.14
N TYR A 289 -6.70 19.55 34.88
CA TYR A 289 -5.99 18.30 34.58
C TYR A 289 -6.86 17.05 34.77
N ALA A 290 -7.68 17.01 35.83
CA ALA A 290 -8.56 15.87 36.09
C ALA A 290 -9.60 15.69 34.98
N ASP A 291 -10.28 16.77 34.59
CA ASP A 291 -11.25 16.78 33.48
C ASP A 291 -10.57 16.38 32.16
N LYS A 292 -9.33 16.83 31.93
CA LYS A 292 -8.58 16.46 30.73
C LYS A 292 -8.22 14.98 30.72
N ALA A 293 -7.85 14.40 31.86
CA ALA A 293 -7.56 12.97 31.99
C ALA A 293 -8.79 12.11 31.64
N GLU A 294 -9.97 12.48 32.14
CA GLU A 294 -11.23 11.78 31.80
C GLU A 294 -11.53 11.86 30.30
N GLN A 295 -11.31 13.02 29.67
CA GLN A 295 -11.48 13.18 28.22
C GLN A 295 -10.52 12.28 27.43
N LEU A 296 -9.25 12.19 27.83
CA LEU A 296 -8.28 11.31 27.18
C LEU A 296 -8.70 9.84 27.31
N SER A 297 -9.13 9.41 28.50
CA SER A 297 -9.57 8.03 28.73
C SER A 297 -10.77 7.65 27.89
N LYS A 298 -11.75 8.57 27.77
CA LYS A 298 -12.89 8.39 26.88
C LYS A 298 -12.47 8.27 25.41
N ALA A 299 -11.53 9.11 24.96
CA ALA A 299 -11.02 9.06 23.60
C ALA A 299 -10.29 7.74 23.30
N GLY A 300 -9.47 7.25 24.24
CA GLY A 300 -8.79 5.96 24.14
C GLY A 300 -9.76 4.79 24.01
N ASN A 301 -10.78 4.74 24.85
CA ASN A 301 -11.82 3.71 24.78
C ASN A 301 -12.60 3.75 23.46
N GLN A 302 -12.93 4.95 22.96
CA GLN A 302 -13.57 5.12 21.66
C GLN A 302 -12.69 4.60 20.51
N ALA A 303 -11.38 4.88 20.55
CA ALA A 303 -10.45 4.38 19.55
C ALA A 303 -10.35 2.85 19.56
N ILE A 304 -10.32 2.23 20.75
CA ILE A 304 -10.34 0.76 20.90
C ILE A 304 -11.61 0.16 20.28
N THR A 305 -12.77 0.75 20.56
CA THR A 305 -14.05 0.30 19.98
C THR A 305 -14.04 0.42 18.46
N ALA A 306 -13.62 1.58 17.92
CA ALA A 306 -13.54 1.80 16.48
C ALA A 306 -12.58 0.80 15.80
N GLN A 307 -11.44 0.52 16.44
CA GLN A 307 -10.47 -0.48 15.97
C GLN A 307 -11.10 -1.88 15.88
N ALA A 308 -11.83 -2.31 16.91
CA ALA A 308 -12.50 -3.62 16.91
C ALA A 308 -13.57 -3.72 15.82
N GLU A 309 -14.37 -2.68 15.63
CA GLU A 309 -15.39 -2.61 14.57
C GLU A 309 -14.76 -2.66 13.17
N ALA A 310 -13.64 -1.97 12.95
CA ALA A 310 -12.92 -1.98 11.69
C ALA A 310 -12.35 -3.37 11.35
N VAL A 311 -11.79 -4.09 12.34
CA VAL A 311 -11.33 -5.48 12.18
C VAL A 311 -12.49 -6.38 11.76
N GLN A 312 -13.64 -6.25 12.41
CA GLN A 312 -14.82 -7.04 12.10
C GLN A 312 -15.32 -6.78 10.66
N ALA A 313 -15.37 -5.52 10.24
CA ALA A 313 -15.78 -5.14 8.90
C ALA A 313 -14.83 -5.69 7.82
N LEU A 314 -13.52 -5.63 8.05
CA LEU A 314 -12.51 -6.21 7.17
C LEU A 314 -12.69 -7.73 7.01
N ASN A 315 -12.92 -8.44 8.11
CA ASN A 315 -13.15 -9.89 8.08
C ASN A 315 -14.41 -10.25 7.26
N ALA A 316 -15.51 -9.51 7.45
CA ALA A 316 -16.73 -9.69 6.66
C ALA A 316 -16.51 -9.42 5.17
N TYR A 317 -15.74 -8.37 4.83
CA TYR A 317 -15.37 -8.07 3.46
C TYR A 317 -14.57 -9.20 2.82
N ASN A 318 -13.55 -9.71 3.52
CA ASN A 318 -12.70 -10.80 3.03
C ASN A 318 -13.50 -12.09 2.81
N GLN A 319 -14.49 -12.36 3.65
CA GLN A 319 -15.42 -13.47 3.42
C GLN A 319 -16.25 -13.27 2.15
N ALA A 320 -16.86 -12.09 1.98
CA ALA A 320 -17.66 -11.78 0.79
C ALA A 320 -16.83 -11.86 -0.51
N ARG A 321 -15.57 -11.43 -0.46
CA ARG A 321 -14.61 -11.55 -1.55
C ARG A 321 -14.37 -13.01 -1.95
N ALA A 322 -14.18 -13.88 -0.96
CA ALA A 322 -14.00 -15.32 -1.20
C ALA A 322 -15.25 -15.96 -1.82
N GLU A 323 -16.43 -15.60 -1.34
CA GLU A 323 -17.73 -16.06 -1.88
C GLU A 323 -17.95 -15.59 -3.33
N ALA A 324 -17.64 -14.32 -3.63
CA ALA A 324 -17.73 -13.77 -4.99
C ALA A 324 -16.83 -14.53 -5.97
N LEU A 325 -15.62 -14.88 -5.54
CA LEU A 325 -14.69 -15.65 -6.37
C LEU A 325 -15.18 -17.08 -6.61
N GLN A 326 -15.78 -17.73 -5.61
CA GLN A 326 -16.43 -19.03 -5.79
C GLN A 326 -17.60 -18.95 -6.78
N GLN A 327 -18.43 -17.91 -6.68
CA GLN A 327 -19.53 -17.69 -7.61
C GLN A 327 -19.03 -17.47 -9.04
N LEU A 328 -17.97 -16.67 -9.23
CA LEU A 328 -17.36 -16.43 -10.53
C LEU A 328 -16.93 -17.74 -11.19
N MET A 329 -16.31 -18.63 -10.40
CA MET A 329 -15.91 -19.96 -10.87
C MET A 329 -17.09 -20.84 -11.25
N ALA A 330 -18.14 -20.86 -10.43
CA ALA A 330 -19.33 -21.69 -10.66
C ALA A 330 -20.07 -21.31 -11.95
N ASP A 331 -20.04 -20.02 -12.28
CA ASP A 331 -20.73 -19.47 -13.44
C ASP A 331 -19.91 -19.54 -14.74
N GLN A 332 -18.60 -19.73 -14.65
CA GLN A 332 -17.72 -19.82 -15.82
C GLN A 332 -17.58 -21.27 -16.32
N VAL A 333 -18.72 -21.96 -16.46
CA VAL A 333 -18.78 -23.35 -16.99
C VAL A 333 -19.48 -23.36 -18.33
N LYS A 334 -18.72 -23.65 -19.40
CA LYS A 334 -19.20 -23.67 -20.79
C LYS A 334 -20.41 -24.61 -20.94
N GLY A 335 -21.44 -24.12 -21.64
CA GLY A 335 -22.69 -24.86 -21.89
C GLY A 335 -23.77 -24.71 -20.81
N LYS A 336 -23.52 -23.99 -19.70
CA LYS A 336 -24.56 -23.59 -18.75
C LYS A 336 -25.22 -22.26 -19.16
N ASP A 337 -26.46 -22.04 -18.72
CA ASP A 337 -27.22 -20.80 -18.98
C ASP A 337 -26.55 -19.52 -18.42
N THR A 338 -25.71 -19.68 -17.40
CA THR A 338 -24.93 -18.60 -16.78
C THR A 338 -23.64 -18.28 -17.52
N TYR A 339 -23.17 -19.12 -18.45
CA TYR A 339 -21.97 -18.87 -19.22
C TYR A 339 -22.12 -17.65 -20.14
N ILE A 340 -21.04 -16.88 -20.29
CA ILE A 340 -20.97 -15.71 -21.14
C ILE A 340 -19.78 -15.85 -22.09
N GLU A 341 -20.05 -15.59 -23.37
CA GLU A 341 -19.05 -15.55 -24.43
C GLU A 341 -19.18 -14.21 -25.15
N LEU A 342 -18.30 -13.27 -24.84
CA LEU A 342 -18.35 -11.92 -25.40
C LEU A 342 -18.26 -11.94 -26.93
N ILE A 343 -17.37 -12.78 -27.44
CA ILE A 343 -17.04 -12.91 -28.86
C ILE A 343 -17.38 -14.31 -29.35
N THR A 344 -18.28 -14.39 -30.32
CA THR A 344 -18.67 -15.64 -30.95
C THR A 344 -17.55 -16.24 -31.80
N ALA A 345 -17.69 -17.52 -32.19
CA ALA A 345 -16.73 -18.20 -33.06
C ALA A 345 -16.50 -17.50 -34.42
N ASP A 346 -17.51 -16.80 -34.97
CA ASP A 346 -17.39 -15.98 -36.19
C ASP A 346 -16.84 -14.56 -35.93
N GLY A 347 -16.48 -14.26 -34.68
CA GLY A 347 -15.76 -13.07 -34.30
C GLY A 347 -16.59 -11.83 -34.04
N LYS A 348 -17.90 -11.97 -33.81
CA LYS A 348 -18.80 -10.85 -33.55
C LYS A 348 -19.07 -10.70 -32.05
N TYR A 349 -19.38 -9.48 -31.62
CA TYR A 349 -19.94 -9.25 -30.29
C TYR A 349 -21.33 -9.89 -30.24
N GLY A 350 -21.46 -10.98 -29.46
CA GLY A 350 -22.68 -11.78 -29.41
C GLY A 350 -23.44 -11.73 -28.08
N THR A 351 -22.85 -11.11 -27.06
CA THR A 351 -23.40 -11.11 -25.69
C THR A 351 -24.17 -9.82 -25.37
N ASN A 352 -25.23 -9.96 -24.57
CA ASN A 352 -25.97 -8.84 -23.99
C ASN A 352 -25.07 -8.01 -23.07
N PRO A 353 -24.89 -6.69 -23.29
CA PRO A 353 -24.06 -5.84 -22.44
C PRO A 353 -24.40 -5.90 -20.94
N LYS A 354 -25.67 -6.13 -20.57
CA LYS A 354 -26.07 -6.30 -19.17
C LYS A 354 -25.48 -7.53 -18.50
N LYS A 355 -25.25 -8.61 -19.27
CA LYS A 355 -24.57 -9.80 -18.76
C LYS A 355 -23.10 -9.51 -18.47
N VAL A 356 -22.45 -8.67 -19.29
CA VAL A 356 -21.07 -8.20 -19.06
C VAL A 356 -21.00 -7.32 -17.81
N VAL A 357 -21.97 -6.42 -17.62
CA VAL A 357 -22.09 -5.61 -16.39
C VAL A 357 -22.22 -6.50 -15.14
N ALA A 358 -23.10 -7.51 -15.17
CA ALA A 358 -23.23 -8.45 -14.04
C ALA A 358 -21.93 -9.20 -13.73
N ARG A 359 -21.07 -9.44 -14.73
CA ARG A 359 -19.73 -10.00 -14.52
C ARG A 359 -18.76 -9.00 -13.92
N ALA A 360 -18.80 -7.75 -14.37
CA ALA A 360 -17.99 -6.68 -13.79
C ALA A 360 -18.34 -6.46 -12.31
N GLU A 361 -19.62 -6.42 -11.94
CA GLU A 361 -20.08 -6.33 -10.54
C GLU A 361 -19.56 -7.49 -9.68
N LEU A 362 -19.52 -8.71 -10.25
CA LEU A 362 -18.98 -9.87 -9.54
C LEU A 362 -17.46 -9.77 -9.39
N MET A 363 -16.76 -9.34 -10.45
CA MET A 363 -15.31 -9.15 -10.45
C MET A 363 -14.86 -8.07 -9.47
N GLU A 364 -15.56 -6.94 -9.41
CA GLU A 364 -15.30 -5.84 -8.47
C GLU A 364 -15.28 -6.34 -7.02
N LYS A 365 -16.24 -7.22 -6.66
CA LYS A 365 -16.31 -7.86 -5.34
C LYS A 365 -15.15 -8.81 -5.04
N THR A 366 -14.43 -9.27 -6.06
CA THR A 366 -13.25 -10.14 -5.87
C THR A 366 -11.97 -9.36 -5.56
N LEU A 367 -11.96 -8.04 -5.75
CA LEU A 367 -10.80 -7.20 -5.44
C LEU A 367 -10.60 -7.08 -3.92
N PRO A 368 -9.35 -6.92 -3.42
CA PRO A 368 -9.12 -6.74 -2.00
C PRO A 368 -9.75 -5.45 -1.46
N PHE A 369 -9.94 -5.40 -0.14
CA PHE A 369 -10.44 -4.20 0.52
C PHE A 369 -9.45 -3.06 0.28
N GLN A 370 -9.93 -1.94 -0.25
CA GLN A 370 -9.17 -0.72 -0.39
C GLN A 370 -9.63 0.19 0.72
N GLY A 371 -8.86 0.22 1.81
CA GLY A 371 -9.08 1.17 2.90
C GLY A 371 -9.12 2.61 2.37
N SER A 372 -9.65 3.53 3.17
CA SER A 372 -9.71 4.95 2.83
C SER A 372 -9.57 5.79 4.08
N GLU A 373 -8.61 6.72 4.06
CA GLU A 373 -8.40 7.70 5.13
C GLU A 373 -9.61 8.63 5.28
N LYS A 374 -10.30 8.93 4.18
CA LYS A 374 -11.54 9.74 4.21
C LYS A 374 -12.67 9.08 4.97
N THR A 375 -12.68 7.75 5.08
CA THR A 375 -13.71 7.00 5.80
C THR A 375 -13.23 6.47 7.15
N GLY A 376 -11.94 6.64 7.49
CA GLY A 376 -11.33 6.06 8.70
C GLY A 376 -11.21 4.54 8.64
N ALA A 377 -11.19 3.95 7.45
CA ALA A 377 -11.15 2.50 7.29
C ALA A 377 -9.72 1.95 7.45
N MET A 378 -9.62 0.78 8.07
CA MET A 378 -8.36 0.05 8.25
C MET A 378 -7.70 -0.28 6.89
N PHE A 379 -6.38 -0.12 6.82
CA PHE A 379 -5.60 -0.59 5.69
C PHE A 379 -5.65 -2.12 5.59
N ASN A 380 -5.88 -2.67 4.40
CA ASN A 380 -5.93 -4.11 4.24
C ASN A 380 -4.52 -4.71 4.45
N PRO A 381 -4.33 -5.59 5.45
CA PRO A 381 -3.02 -6.15 5.78
C PRO A 381 -2.42 -6.98 4.65
N GLU A 382 -3.21 -7.42 3.65
CA GLU A 382 -2.68 -8.05 2.43
C GLU A 382 -1.58 -7.20 1.78
N TYR A 383 -1.64 -5.87 1.85
CA TYR A 383 -0.65 -5.03 1.19
C TYR A 383 0.64 -4.85 2.02
N LEU A 384 0.65 -5.22 3.30
CA LEU A 384 1.82 -5.11 4.17
C LEU A 384 2.95 -6.07 3.75
N GLN A 385 2.65 -7.09 2.94
CA GLN A 385 3.64 -8.04 2.43
C GLN A 385 4.44 -7.50 1.23
N TYR A 386 3.97 -6.42 0.60
CA TYR A 386 4.62 -5.84 -0.58
C TYR A 386 5.47 -4.64 -0.18
N GLU A 387 6.56 -4.45 -0.94
CA GLU A 387 7.38 -3.25 -0.88
C GLU A 387 6.52 -2.00 -1.19
N THR A 388 6.78 -0.92 -0.45
CA THR A 388 6.09 0.34 -0.69
C THR A 388 6.58 1.01 -1.98
N VAL A 389 5.82 1.97 -2.49
CA VAL A 389 6.25 2.86 -3.57
C VAL A 389 7.59 3.50 -3.23
N ASP A 390 7.77 3.92 -1.98
CA ASP A 390 9.00 4.50 -1.48
C ASP A 390 10.18 3.53 -1.51
N ASP A 391 9.96 2.27 -1.13
CA ASP A 391 10.98 1.22 -1.20
C ASP A 391 11.40 0.95 -2.66
N TYR A 392 10.42 0.79 -3.56
CA TYR A 392 10.68 0.57 -4.99
C TYR A 392 11.44 1.73 -5.64
N LEU A 393 11.06 2.97 -5.30
CA LEU A 393 11.71 4.18 -5.80
C LEU A 393 13.02 4.51 -5.06
N GLN A 394 13.28 3.84 -3.94
CA GLN A 394 14.46 4.02 -3.09
C GLN A 394 14.54 5.42 -2.47
N VAL A 395 13.41 5.97 -2.01
CA VAL A 395 13.30 7.32 -1.45
C VAL A 395 14.36 7.56 -0.36
N GLY A 396 15.03 8.72 -0.42
CA GLY A 396 16.10 9.09 0.51
C GLY A 396 17.49 8.52 0.18
N THR A 397 17.66 7.89 -0.98
CA THR A 397 18.96 7.40 -1.47
C THR A 397 19.50 8.23 -2.65
N ASP A 398 20.80 8.10 -2.94
CA ASP A 398 21.42 8.71 -4.14
C ASP A 398 20.77 8.24 -5.46
N ALA A 399 20.25 7.01 -5.48
CA ALA A 399 19.57 6.45 -6.66
C ALA A 399 18.25 7.20 -6.92
N TYR A 400 17.48 7.48 -5.88
CA TYR A 400 16.26 8.29 -5.97
C TYR A 400 16.56 9.73 -6.42
N GLU A 401 17.58 10.36 -5.85
CA GLU A 401 17.98 11.72 -6.27
C GLU A 401 18.38 11.77 -7.75
N LYS A 402 19.17 10.78 -8.22
CA LYS A 402 19.56 10.68 -9.64
C LYS A 402 18.35 10.42 -10.54
N MET A 403 17.43 9.56 -10.11
CA MET A 403 16.19 9.26 -10.81
C MET A 403 15.33 10.52 -10.93
N MET A 404 15.07 11.23 -9.82
CA MET A 404 14.25 12.46 -9.82
C MET A 404 14.90 13.59 -10.60
N ALA A 405 16.23 13.73 -10.58
CA ALA A 405 16.93 14.66 -11.45
C ALA A 405 16.73 14.33 -12.94
N THR A 406 16.71 13.03 -13.28
CA THR A 406 16.41 12.56 -14.64
C THR A 406 14.96 12.87 -15.03
N VAL A 407 14.00 12.63 -14.13
CA VAL A 407 12.59 12.99 -14.34
C VAL A 407 12.45 14.49 -14.58
N ALA A 408 13.01 15.34 -13.71
CA ALA A 408 12.94 16.79 -13.85
C ALA A 408 13.55 17.30 -15.17
N LYS A 409 14.66 16.70 -15.61
CA LYS A 409 15.27 17.00 -16.92
C LYS A 409 14.33 16.65 -18.08
N LEU A 410 13.73 15.45 -18.05
CA LEU A 410 12.79 15.01 -19.09
C LEU A 410 11.51 15.87 -19.09
N GLU A 411 11.02 16.25 -17.91
CA GLU A 411 9.88 17.17 -17.77
C GLU A 411 10.16 18.53 -18.40
N ASP A 412 11.31 19.14 -18.11
CA ASP A 412 11.72 20.43 -18.70
C ASP A 412 11.81 20.34 -20.24
N GLN A 413 12.35 19.25 -20.77
CA GLN A 413 12.39 19.01 -22.21
C GLN A 413 10.99 18.92 -22.81
N ILE A 414 10.10 18.12 -22.21
CA ILE A 414 8.71 17.96 -22.67
C ILE A 414 7.95 19.30 -22.60
N ARG A 415 8.08 20.06 -21.51
CA ARG A 415 7.42 21.38 -21.35
C ARG A 415 7.86 22.36 -22.45
N LYS A 416 9.15 22.42 -22.77
CA LYS A 416 9.65 23.24 -23.89
C LYS A 416 9.05 22.83 -25.23
N GLU A 417 8.81 21.54 -25.45
CA GLU A 417 8.16 21.07 -26.68
C GLU A 417 6.67 21.41 -26.74
N PHE A 418 5.96 21.36 -25.60
CA PHE A 418 4.60 21.86 -25.50
C PHE A 418 4.50 23.36 -25.81
N GLU A 419 5.46 24.17 -25.33
CA GLU A 419 5.55 25.61 -25.68
C GLU A 419 5.78 25.83 -27.18
N MET A 420 6.45 24.90 -27.87
CA MET A 420 6.61 24.91 -29.33
C MET A 420 5.34 24.45 -30.08
N GLY A 421 4.26 24.13 -29.38
CA GLY A 421 3.00 23.67 -29.97
C GLY A 421 3.00 22.19 -30.40
N ARG A 422 3.92 21.38 -29.85
CA ARG A 422 3.93 19.93 -30.05
C ARG A 422 2.99 19.23 -29.07
N GLY A 423 2.64 17.97 -29.34
CA GLY A 423 1.93 17.08 -28.43
C GLY A 423 0.41 17.20 -28.42
N ASP A 424 -0.19 18.03 -29.27
CA ASP A 424 -1.66 18.11 -29.36
C ASP A 424 -2.31 16.78 -29.86
N LYS A 425 -3.63 16.61 -29.68
CA LYS A 425 -4.35 15.41 -30.14
C LYS A 425 -4.25 15.20 -31.66
N VAL A 426 -4.01 16.27 -32.43
CA VAL A 426 -3.84 16.21 -33.90
C VAL A 426 -2.48 15.59 -34.24
N ALA A 427 -1.45 15.84 -33.44
CA ALA A 427 -0.12 15.23 -33.57
C ALA A 427 -0.18 13.71 -33.47
N LEU A 428 -1.01 13.18 -32.54
CA LEU A 428 -1.19 11.74 -32.36
C LEU A 428 -1.79 11.06 -33.61
N LEU A 429 -2.71 11.74 -34.31
CA LEU A 429 -3.54 11.10 -35.33
C LEU A 429 -3.19 11.46 -36.77
N ASN A 430 -2.63 12.66 -37.04
CA ASN A 430 -2.60 13.23 -38.39
C ASN A 430 -1.31 13.99 -38.76
N ASP A 431 -0.49 14.44 -37.79
CA ASP A 431 0.69 15.26 -38.07
C ASP A 431 1.93 14.86 -37.24
N PRO A 432 2.77 13.94 -37.76
CA PRO A 432 4.00 13.51 -37.10
C PRO A 432 4.98 14.66 -36.79
N SER A 433 4.91 15.79 -37.51
CA SER A 433 5.82 16.93 -37.28
C SER A 433 5.58 17.61 -35.92
N LYS A 434 4.36 17.45 -35.38
CA LYS A 434 3.91 17.99 -34.10
C LYS A 434 4.08 17.03 -32.93
N LEU A 435 4.66 15.85 -33.11
CA LEU A 435 4.91 14.93 -31.99
C LEU A 435 5.96 15.51 -31.03
N ILE A 436 5.78 15.26 -29.73
CA ILE A 436 6.83 15.43 -28.71
C ILE A 436 7.97 14.48 -29.08
N ARG A 437 9.18 15.02 -29.24
CA ARG A 437 10.38 14.32 -29.69
C ARG A 437 11.32 13.96 -28.56
N THR A 438 11.01 14.35 -27.32
CA THR A 438 11.76 13.88 -26.15
C THR A 438 11.86 12.35 -26.14
N VAL A 439 13.08 11.85 -26.05
CA VAL A 439 13.42 10.42 -25.94
C VAL A 439 14.52 10.27 -24.87
N PRO A 440 14.49 9.19 -24.07
CA PRO A 440 15.49 8.96 -23.03
C PRO A 440 16.84 8.56 -23.66
N THR A 441 17.93 8.94 -23.00
CA THR A 441 19.29 8.45 -23.30
C THR A 441 19.56 7.12 -22.58
N ASP A 442 20.65 6.42 -22.92
CA ASP A 442 21.04 5.21 -22.18
C ASP A 442 21.33 5.49 -20.69
N GLU A 443 21.85 6.69 -20.36
CA GLU A 443 22.04 7.12 -18.98
C GLU A 443 20.71 7.32 -18.25
N ASP A 444 19.70 7.84 -18.96
CA ASP A 444 18.35 8.00 -18.41
C ASP A 444 17.71 6.64 -18.12
N VAL A 445 17.90 5.67 -19.01
CA VAL A 445 17.41 4.28 -18.81
C VAL A 445 17.97 3.68 -17.53
N GLU A 446 19.27 3.85 -17.28
CA GLU A 446 19.91 3.35 -16.06
C GLU A 446 19.39 4.06 -14.80
N ALA A 447 19.17 5.38 -14.87
CA ALA A 447 18.63 6.17 -13.74
C ALA A 447 17.16 5.85 -13.44
N LEU A 448 16.37 5.43 -14.43
CA LEU A 448 14.94 5.15 -14.30
C LEU A 448 14.62 3.70 -13.88
N LYS A 449 15.62 2.85 -13.64
CA LYS A 449 15.40 1.46 -13.18
C LYS A 449 14.47 1.30 -11.97
N PRO A 450 14.52 2.15 -10.92
CA PRO A 450 13.57 2.06 -9.82
C PRO A 450 12.10 2.18 -10.27
N PHE A 451 11.80 3.11 -11.19
CA PHE A 451 10.48 3.23 -11.81
C PHE A 451 10.07 1.98 -12.60
N PHE A 452 11.01 1.33 -13.30
CA PHE A 452 10.68 0.13 -14.10
C PHE A 452 10.31 -1.05 -13.21
N ASN A 453 10.97 -1.21 -12.07
CA ASN A 453 10.62 -2.25 -11.10
C ASN A 453 9.23 -2.01 -10.51
N LEU A 454 8.93 -0.77 -10.14
CA LEU A 454 7.59 -0.37 -9.67
C LEU A 454 6.53 -0.63 -10.75
N ALA A 455 6.77 -0.20 -11.99
CA ALA A 455 5.86 -0.42 -13.12
C ALA A 455 5.68 -1.90 -13.44
N ASP A 456 6.72 -2.71 -13.27
CA ASP A 456 6.68 -4.15 -13.46
C ASP A 456 5.81 -4.85 -12.42
N ALA A 457 5.87 -4.41 -11.14
CA ALA A 457 5.01 -4.89 -10.06
C ALA A 457 3.55 -4.48 -10.26
N PHE A 458 3.31 -3.20 -10.55
CA PHE A 458 1.98 -2.68 -10.90
C PHE A 458 1.37 -3.46 -12.07
N THR A 459 2.14 -3.62 -13.16
CA THR A 459 1.70 -4.34 -14.36
C THR A 459 1.33 -5.79 -14.05
N ALA A 460 2.09 -6.47 -13.20
CA ALA A 460 1.81 -7.84 -12.83
C ALA A 460 0.46 -7.97 -12.10
N ARG A 461 0.20 -7.07 -11.12
CA ARG A 461 -1.08 -7.06 -10.39
C ARG A 461 -2.25 -6.64 -11.28
N SER A 462 -2.08 -5.62 -12.12
CA SER A 462 -3.14 -5.21 -13.06
C SER A 462 -3.50 -6.33 -14.05
N LEU A 463 -2.51 -7.06 -14.58
CA LEU A 463 -2.77 -8.20 -15.46
C LEU A 463 -3.58 -9.31 -14.79
N GLU A 464 -3.35 -9.56 -13.50
CA GLU A 464 -4.14 -10.53 -12.73
C GLU A 464 -5.63 -10.14 -12.75
N ASN A 465 -5.94 -8.88 -12.46
CA ASN A 465 -7.30 -8.35 -12.42
C ASN A 465 -7.95 -8.30 -13.81
N ILE A 466 -7.24 -7.76 -14.80
CA ILE A 466 -7.71 -7.68 -16.20
C ILE A 466 -8.03 -9.09 -16.71
N ASN A 467 -7.15 -10.07 -16.47
CA ASN A 467 -7.35 -11.43 -16.97
C ASN A 467 -8.48 -12.17 -16.27
N ARG A 468 -8.76 -11.89 -14.99
CA ARG A 468 -9.97 -12.39 -14.32
C ARG A 468 -11.23 -11.81 -14.95
N MET A 469 -11.26 -10.52 -15.28
CA MET A 469 -12.39 -9.91 -15.97
C MET A 469 -12.58 -10.48 -17.38
N ARG A 470 -11.48 -10.65 -18.13
CA ARG A 470 -11.50 -11.28 -19.46
C ARG A 470 -12.02 -12.71 -19.39
N PHE A 471 -11.59 -13.48 -18.40
CA PHE A 471 -12.11 -14.82 -18.13
C PHE A 471 -13.62 -14.81 -17.86
N ALA A 472 -14.11 -13.88 -17.04
CA ALA A 472 -15.52 -13.75 -16.68
C ALA A 472 -16.48 -13.57 -17.87
N VAL A 473 -15.95 -13.11 -19.01
CA VAL A 473 -16.71 -12.88 -20.25
C VAL A 473 -16.25 -13.77 -21.41
N GLY A 474 -15.48 -14.82 -21.13
CA GLY A 474 -15.06 -15.80 -22.14
C GLY A 474 -14.01 -15.28 -23.13
N LEU A 475 -13.15 -14.35 -22.71
CA LEU A 475 -12.00 -13.88 -23.48
C LEU A 475 -10.71 -14.58 -23.03
N TYR A 476 -9.74 -14.64 -23.94
CA TYR A 476 -8.39 -15.13 -23.67
C TYR A 476 -7.57 -14.13 -22.86
N PRO A 477 -6.67 -14.58 -21.97
CA PRO A 477 -5.85 -13.69 -21.17
C PRO A 477 -4.83 -12.94 -22.01
N LEU A 478 -4.51 -11.73 -21.57
CA LEU A 478 -3.39 -10.93 -22.04
C LEU A 478 -2.08 -11.41 -21.42
N GLN A 479 -0.99 -11.20 -22.14
CA GLN A 479 0.38 -11.39 -21.68
C GLN A 479 0.98 -10.08 -21.17
N LYS A 480 1.95 -10.17 -20.25
CA LYS A 480 2.84 -9.05 -19.99
C LYS A 480 3.65 -8.75 -21.25
N ALA A 481 3.69 -7.47 -21.62
CA ALA A 481 4.49 -6.99 -22.73
C ALA A 481 5.97 -7.40 -22.61
N PRO A 482 6.57 -8.07 -23.61
CA PRO A 482 7.99 -8.40 -23.61
C PRO A 482 8.84 -7.19 -24.02
N ILE A 483 8.76 -6.09 -23.26
CA ILE A 483 9.52 -4.86 -23.51
C ILE A 483 10.79 -4.79 -22.65
N ASN A 484 11.88 -4.34 -23.27
CA ASN A 484 13.16 -4.11 -22.60
C ASN A 484 13.15 -2.76 -21.83
N ASP A 485 14.17 -2.48 -21.03
CA ASP A 485 14.25 -1.26 -20.23
C ASP A 485 14.26 0.03 -21.07
N LYS A 486 14.85 0.01 -22.27
CA LYS A 486 14.83 1.15 -23.20
C LYS A 486 13.41 1.52 -23.63
N ARG A 487 12.58 0.52 -23.88
CA ARG A 487 11.17 0.68 -24.24
C ARG A 487 10.30 1.05 -23.04
N LYS A 488 10.60 0.53 -21.85
CA LYS A 488 9.99 0.99 -20.60
C LYS A 488 10.28 2.48 -20.37
N ALA A 489 11.51 2.93 -20.64
CA ALA A 489 11.87 4.34 -20.57
C ALA A 489 11.07 5.20 -21.56
N MET A 490 10.83 4.70 -22.78
CA MET A 490 9.95 5.38 -23.75
C MET A 490 8.49 5.44 -23.27
N ALA A 491 7.97 4.35 -22.70
CA ALA A 491 6.63 4.35 -22.09
C ALA A 491 6.54 5.37 -20.96
N PHE A 492 7.57 5.46 -20.12
CA PHE A 492 7.68 6.46 -19.05
C PHE A 492 7.69 7.89 -19.60
N VAL A 493 8.49 8.19 -20.63
CA VAL A 493 8.50 9.54 -21.24
C VAL A 493 7.14 9.92 -21.80
N HIS A 494 6.42 8.97 -22.42
CA HIS A 494 5.06 9.22 -22.87
C HIS A 494 4.10 9.47 -21.69
N ALA A 495 4.16 8.63 -20.65
CA ALA A 495 3.34 8.77 -19.46
C ALA A 495 3.59 10.11 -18.76
N LEU A 496 4.85 10.53 -18.67
CA LEU A 496 5.27 11.81 -18.13
C LEU A 496 4.73 12.99 -18.95
N ALA A 497 4.69 12.88 -20.28
CA ALA A 497 4.05 13.89 -21.11
C ALA A 497 2.54 13.96 -20.89
N GLY A 498 1.86 12.83 -20.71
CA GLY A 498 0.45 12.76 -20.33
C GLY A 498 0.18 13.39 -18.96
N TYR A 499 1.04 13.11 -17.98
CA TYR A 499 1.03 13.72 -16.64
C TYR A 499 1.14 15.25 -16.75
N ILE A 500 2.14 15.77 -17.45
CA ILE A 500 2.35 17.23 -17.63
C ILE A 500 1.14 17.87 -18.34
N ALA A 501 0.63 17.25 -19.40
CA ALA A 501 -0.53 17.74 -20.12
C ALA A 501 -1.79 17.78 -19.25
N GLY A 502 -1.98 16.78 -18.38
CA GLY A 502 -3.00 16.77 -17.35
C GLY A 502 -2.87 17.98 -16.41
N GLN A 503 -1.68 18.27 -15.90
CA GLN A 503 -1.47 19.44 -15.03
C GLN A 503 -1.82 20.75 -15.75
N ILE A 504 -1.43 20.87 -17.01
CA ILE A 504 -1.68 22.04 -17.85
C ILE A 504 -3.18 22.24 -18.09
N ALA A 505 -3.89 21.19 -18.54
CA ALA A 505 -5.31 21.25 -18.89
C ALA A 505 -6.22 21.64 -17.71
N TYR A 506 -5.80 21.30 -16.49
CA TYR A 506 -6.51 21.66 -15.25
C TYR A 506 -6.02 22.97 -14.61
N SER A 507 -4.91 23.54 -15.11
CA SER A 507 -4.45 24.85 -14.66
C SER A 507 -5.38 25.95 -15.18
N LYS A 508 -5.60 27.01 -14.40
CA LYS A 508 -6.35 28.21 -14.84
C LYS A 508 -5.56 29.06 -15.86
N ASP A 509 -4.34 28.66 -16.18
CA ASP A 509 -3.43 29.37 -17.06
C ASP A 509 -3.64 28.91 -18.50
N ASN A 510 -4.33 29.75 -19.28
CA ASN A 510 -4.79 29.45 -20.64
C ASN A 510 -3.69 29.72 -21.70
N THR A 511 -2.41 29.69 -21.32
CA THR A 511 -1.27 30.09 -22.16
C THR A 511 -0.80 29.01 -23.14
N THR A 512 -1.17 27.75 -22.92
CA THR A 512 -0.85 26.62 -23.82
C THR A 512 -2.13 26.02 -24.42
N ASN A 513 -2.12 25.70 -25.72
CA ASN A 513 -3.29 25.20 -26.46
C ASN A 513 -3.66 23.72 -26.15
N ILE A 514 -3.18 23.16 -25.04
CA ILE A 514 -3.32 21.74 -24.70
C ILE A 514 -4.59 21.54 -23.89
N LYS A 515 -5.59 20.90 -24.53
CA LYS A 515 -6.93 20.69 -23.95
C LYS A 515 -7.24 19.21 -23.68
N SER A 516 -6.24 18.33 -23.77
CA SER A 516 -6.41 16.89 -23.60
C SER A 516 -5.17 16.29 -22.93
N SER A 517 -5.41 15.29 -22.09
CA SER A 517 -4.37 14.42 -21.51
C SER A 517 -3.84 13.40 -22.53
N HIS A 518 -4.50 13.21 -23.67
CA HIS A 518 -3.99 12.37 -24.77
C HIS A 518 -3.04 13.20 -25.63
N VAL A 519 -1.75 12.91 -25.52
CA VAL A 519 -0.68 13.63 -26.22
C VAL A 519 0.04 12.76 -27.24
N GLY A 520 0.39 13.34 -28.39
CA GLY A 520 1.19 12.67 -29.39
C GLY A 520 2.68 12.75 -29.06
N THR A 521 3.34 11.62 -28.78
CA THR A 521 4.79 11.58 -28.57
C THR A 521 5.46 10.53 -29.44
N VAL A 522 6.70 10.79 -29.87
CA VAL A 522 7.55 9.79 -30.53
C VAL A 522 7.77 8.60 -29.60
N ALA A 523 7.94 8.85 -28.31
CA ALA A 523 8.13 7.81 -27.31
C ALA A 523 6.94 6.81 -27.26
N ALA A 524 5.69 7.28 -27.40
CA ALA A 524 4.49 6.43 -27.47
C ALA A 524 4.56 5.41 -28.60
N LEU A 525 5.20 5.80 -29.70
CA LEU A 525 5.28 5.02 -30.91
C LEU A 525 6.45 4.02 -30.89
N LEU A 526 7.47 4.29 -30.07
CA LEU A 526 8.67 3.46 -29.94
C LEU A 526 8.64 2.53 -28.73
N ALA A 527 7.86 2.85 -27.70
CA ALA A 527 7.66 1.98 -26.54
C ALA A 527 7.16 0.57 -26.92
N PRO A 528 6.19 0.40 -27.83
CA PRO A 528 5.60 -0.90 -28.10
C PRO A 528 6.52 -1.77 -28.97
N HIS A 529 6.79 -3.00 -28.53
CA HIS A 529 7.59 -3.95 -29.29
C HIS A 529 6.71 -4.61 -30.36
N ALA A 530 6.84 -4.16 -31.61
CA ALA A 530 6.15 -4.71 -32.79
C ALA A 530 4.62 -4.53 -32.76
N MET A 531 4.18 -3.27 -32.75
CA MET A 531 2.78 -2.85 -32.78
C MET A 531 2.21 -2.78 -34.20
N THR A 532 1.00 -3.29 -34.42
CA THR A 532 0.17 -3.00 -35.61
C THR A 532 -1.11 -2.22 -35.30
N ALA A 533 -1.58 -2.32 -34.05
CA ALA A 533 -2.75 -1.65 -33.50
C ALA A 533 -2.70 -1.72 -31.97
N GLY A 534 -3.11 -0.65 -31.30
CA GLY A 534 -3.27 -0.63 -29.85
C GLY A 534 -3.70 0.72 -29.33
N TRP A 535 -4.04 0.74 -28.05
CA TRP A 535 -4.50 1.92 -27.35
C TRP A 535 -3.49 2.25 -26.27
N ASN A 536 -3.11 3.52 -26.25
CA ASN A 536 -2.44 4.11 -25.12
C ASN A 536 -3.47 5.00 -24.43
N GLU A 537 -3.85 4.61 -23.21
CA GLU A 537 -4.84 5.34 -22.44
C GLU A 537 -4.29 5.79 -21.10
N ASN A 538 -4.58 7.05 -20.81
CA ASN A 538 -4.26 7.64 -19.53
C ASN A 538 -5.51 7.53 -18.66
N VAL A 539 -5.48 6.69 -17.64
CA VAL A 539 -6.59 6.50 -16.70
C VAL A 539 -6.58 7.61 -15.63
N TYR A 540 -5.39 8.09 -15.29
CA TYR A 540 -5.19 9.19 -14.35
C TYR A 540 -4.38 10.30 -15.02
N PRO A 541 -4.96 11.47 -15.38
CA PRO A 541 -4.17 12.69 -15.41
C PRO A 541 -3.90 13.16 -13.97
N SER A 542 -2.71 13.72 -13.78
CA SER A 542 -2.10 14.32 -12.59
C SER A 542 -2.92 15.35 -11.78
N SER A 543 -4.15 15.63 -12.21
CA SER A 543 -5.09 16.56 -11.58
C SER A 543 -5.99 15.89 -10.54
N ASN A 544 -5.82 14.58 -10.35
CA ASN A 544 -6.55 13.86 -9.31
C ASN A 544 -6.07 14.31 -7.93
N MET A 545 -6.98 14.22 -6.95
CA MET A 545 -6.67 14.54 -5.57
C MET A 545 -5.46 13.69 -5.13
N PRO A 546 -4.45 14.28 -4.44
CA PRO A 546 -3.34 13.51 -3.92
C PRO A 546 -3.84 12.29 -3.16
N LEU A 547 -3.19 11.16 -3.39
CA LEU A 547 -3.43 9.98 -2.58
C LEU A 547 -2.66 10.17 -1.28
N GLU A 548 -3.36 10.07 -0.15
CA GLU A 548 -2.76 10.06 1.18
C GLU A 548 -2.65 8.60 1.62
N SER A 549 -1.45 8.18 2.04
CA SER A 549 -1.20 6.82 2.53
C SER A 549 -0.02 6.78 3.50
N THR A 550 -0.07 5.83 4.45
CA THR A 550 1.08 5.41 5.27
C THR A 550 1.82 4.21 4.71
N HIS A 551 1.21 3.48 3.76
CA HIS A 551 1.75 2.26 3.19
C HIS A 551 1.22 2.06 1.77
N LEU A 552 1.69 2.87 0.82
CA LEU A 552 1.27 2.76 -0.58
C LEU A 552 2.11 1.71 -1.30
N THR A 553 1.48 0.72 -1.95
CA THR A 553 2.18 -0.31 -2.76
C THR A 553 1.70 -0.26 -4.22
N PRO A 554 2.51 -0.70 -5.20
CA PRO A 554 2.07 -0.80 -6.59
C PRO A 554 0.87 -1.74 -6.78
N GLU A 555 0.71 -2.76 -5.94
CA GLU A 555 -0.44 -3.67 -5.96
C GLU A 555 -1.72 -2.97 -5.51
N TYR A 556 -1.66 -2.17 -4.44
CA TYR A 556 -2.79 -1.33 -4.02
C TYR A 556 -3.22 -0.40 -5.15
N LEU A 557 -2.25 0.26 -5.80
CA LEU A 557 -2.50 1.16 -6.92
C LEU A 557 -3.16 0.42 -8.10
N ALA A 558 -2.65 -0.76 -8.46
CA ALA A 558 -3.20 -1.58 -9.53
C ALA A 558 -4.63 -2.05 -9.24
N ASP A 559 -4.91 -2.45 -8.00
CA ASP A 559 -6.27 -2.83 -7.59
C ASP A 559 -7.20 -1.62 -7.62
N LEU A 560 -6.73 -0.43 -7.21
CA LEU A 560 -7.52 0.81 -7.21
C LEU A 560 -7.88 1.22 -8.63
N ASP A 561 -6.91 1.21 -9.51
CA ASP A 561 -7.06 1.49 -10.94
C ASP A 561 -8.07 0.52 -11.59
N ASN A 562 -7.89 -0.79 -11.40
CA ASN A 562 -8.81 -1.80 -11.94
C ASN A 562 -10.24 -1.64 -11.40
N ARG A 563 -10.41 -1.26 -10.12
CA ARG A 563 -11.75 -0.99 -9.57
C ARG A 563 -12.43 0.15 -10.30
N ILE A 564 -11.73 1.25 -10.55
CA ILE A 564 -12.28 2.41 -11.29
C ILE A 564 -12.68 1.99 -12.71
N VAL A 565 -11.83 1.22 -13.40
CA VAL A 565 -12.15 0.75 -14.75
C VAL A 565 -13.36 -0.21 -14.72
N LEU A 566 -13.50 -1.07 -13.71
CA LEU A 566 -14.70 -1.91 -13.53
C LEU A 566 -15.95 -1.07 -13.26
N GLU A 567 -15.88 -0.06 -12.37
CA GLU A 567 -16.98 0.85 -12.05
C GLU A 567 -17.45 1.64 -13.29
N GLU A 568 -16.52 2.07 -14.13
CA GLU A 568 -16.79 2.67 -15.44
C GLU A 568 -17.63 1.72 -16.30
N GLY A 569 -17.20 0.45 -16.41
CA GLY A 569 -17.94 -0.59 -17.10
C GLY A 569 -19.33 -0.83 -16.51
N ILE A 570 -19.45 -0.95 -15.20
CA ILE A 570 -20.72 -1.16 -14.49
C ILE A 570 -21.70 -0.02 -14.79
N ARG A 571 -21.21 1.22 -14.81
CA ARG A 571 -22.03 2.42 -14.98
C ARG A 571 -22.46 2.65 -16.43
N PHE A 572 -21.57 2.44 -17.41
CA PHE A 572 -21.81 2.90 -18.78
C PHE A 572 -21.95 1.76 -19.81
N TYR A 573 -21.33 0.60 -19.60
CA TYR A 573 -21.29 -0.46 -20.62
C TYR A 573 -22.67 -1.04 -20.95
N GLY A 574 -23.57 -1.11 -19.96
CA GLY A 574 -24.93 -1.63 -20.15
C GLY A 574 -25.77 -0.86 -21.18
N ASP A 575 -25.41 0.40 -21.45
CA ASP A 575 -26.14 1.33 -22.31
C ASP A 575 -25.37 1.74 -23.57
N LEU A 576 -24.30 1.02 -23.94
CA LEU A 576 -23.47 1.27 -25.13
C LEU A 576 -24.24 1.56 -26.43
N TYR A 577 -25.40 0.92 -26.61
CA TYR A 577 -26.22 1.06 -27.82
C TYR A 577 -27.39 2.03 -27.68
N LYS A 578 -27.53 2.69 -26.53
CA LYS A 578 -28.63 3.60 -26.21
C LYS A 578 -28.17 5.02 -25.93
N ASP A 579 -26.99 5.15 -25.32
CA ASP A 579 -26.37 6.43 -25.01
C ASP A 579 -25.20 6.67 -25.99
N PRO A 580 -25.23 7.75 -26.81
CA PRO A 580 -24.16 8.05 -27.75
C PRO A 580 -22.80 8.32 -27.08
N ASP A 581 -22.80 8.71 -25.80
CA ASP A 581 -21.58 8.99 -25.04
C ASP A 581 -21.07 7.77 -24.28
N ALA A 582 -21.88 6.70 -24.11
CA ALA A 582 -21.49 5.50 -23.37
C ALA A 582 -20.25 4.80 -23.94
N PHE A 583 -20.01 4.88 -25.25
CA PHE A 583 -18.79 4.33 -25.85
C PHE A 583 -17.54 5.11 -25.40
N GLN A 584 -17.60 6.44 -25.33
CA GLN A 584 -16.48 7.23 -24.80
C GLN A 584 -16.33 7.05 -23.28
N ASN A 585 -17.44 7.02 -22.56
CA ASN A 585 -17.45 6.89 -21.11
C ASN A 585 -17.11 5.50 -20.60
N ALA A 586 -17.10 4.47 -21.47
CA ALA A 586 -16.68 3.10 -21.15
C ALA A 586 -15.34 2.73 -21.83
N GLY A 587 -14.57 3.73 -22.30
CA GLY A 587 -13.35 3.54 -23.08
C GLY A 587 -12.31 2.64 -22.41
N HIS A 588 -11.97 2.91 -21.15
CA HIS A 588 -10.98 2.14 -20.40
C HIS A 588 -11.46 0.70 -20.20
N PHE A 589 -12.74 0.55 -19.84
CA PHE A 589 -13.34 -0.78 -19.66
C PHE A 589 -13.36 -1.58 -20.96
N MET A 590 -13.64 -0.94 -22.09
CA MET A 590 -13.63 -1.59 -23.40
C MET A 590 -12.22 -2.05 -23.82
N ASN A 591 -11.16 -1.35 -23.41
CA ASN A 591 -9.80 -1.81 -23.68
C ASN A 591 -9.48 -3.13 -22.99
N MET A 592 -9.92 -3.30 -21.73
CA MET A 592 -9.82 -4.60 -21.05
C MET A 592 -10.54 -5.72 -21.82
N LEU A 593 -11.65 -5.39 -22.50
CA LEU A 593 -12.48 -6.34 -23.25
C LEU A 593 -12.10 -6.49 -24.73
N THR A 594 -11.11 -5.74 -25.21
CA THR A 594 -10.74 -5.77 -26.62
C THR A 594 -10.07 -7.11 -26.95
N TYR A 595 -10.73 -7.91 -27.80
CA TYR A 595 -10.30 -9.27 -28.12
C TYR A 595 -9.14 -9.33 -29.11
N THR A 596 -8.81 -8.24 -29.79
CA THR A 596 -7.68 -8.17 -30.72
C THR A 596 -6.35 -7.93 -30.01
N MET A 597 -6.38 -7.47 -28.75
CA MET A 597 -5.18 -7.22 -27.95
C MET A 597 -4.69 -8.53 -27.34
N GLY A 598 -3.36 -8.71 -27.33
CA GLY A 598 -2.68 -9.87 -26.74
C GLY A 598 -1.71 -9.50 -25.62
N TYR A 599 -1.35 -8.22 -25.49
CA TYR A 599 -0.35 -7.75 -24.53
C TYR A 599 -0.84 -6.53 -23.74
N TYR A 600 -0.34 -6.40 -22.52
CA TYR A 600 -0.54 -5.27 -21.63
C TYR A 600 0.77 -4.85 -20.94
N TYR A 601 0.95 -3.54 -20.78
CA TYR A 601 1.93 -2.94 -19.89
C TYR A 601 1.37 -1.63 -19.34
N ALA A 602 1.67 -1.29 -18.10
CA ALA A 602 1.30 0.01 -17.55
C ALA A 602 2.48 0.69 -16.87
N THR A 603 2.50 2.00 -16.94
CA THR A 603 3.55 2.85 -16.37
C THR A 603 2.90 3.90 -15.47
N PRO A 604 2.87 3.67 -14.15
CA PRO A 604 2.53 4.70 -13.19
C PRO A 604 3.68 5.73 -13.10
N VAL A 605 3.31 7.01 -13.09
CA VAL A 605 4.19 8.14 -12.81
C VAL A 605 3.86 8.61 -11.41
N ILE A 606 4.80 8.46 -10.48
CA ILE A 606 4.72 8.99 -9.11
C ILE A 606 5.58 10.25 -9.03
N HIS A 607 4.97 11.37 -8.64
CA HIS A 607 5.60 12.68 -8.58
C HIS A 607 5.19 13.42 -7.30
N ASP A 608 5.97 14.42 -6.88
CA ASP A 608 5.71 15.26 -5.70
C ASP A 608 5.32 14.46 -4.44
N ILE A 609 6.17 13.52 -4.02
CA ILE A 609 6.00 12.82 -2.75
C ILE A 609 6.29 13.81 -1.62
N SER A 610 5.30 14.09 -0.78
CA SER A 610 5.45 15.03 0.34
C SER A 610 4.85 14.50 1.62
N LYS A 611 5.60 14.61 2.72
CA LYS A 611 5.16 14.20 4.05
C LYS A 611 4.21 15.22 4.68
N GLU A 612 3.12 14.72 5.25
CA GLU A 612 2.12 15.48 6.01
C GLU A 612 2.25 15.24 7.52
N THR A 613 1.43 15.97 8.29
CA THR A 613 1.30 15.79 9.74
C THR A 613 0.89 14.36 10.08
N GLY A 614 1.52 13.74 11.08
CA GLY A 614 1.18 12.39 11.52
C GLY A 614 1.83 11.26 10.73
N GLY A 615 2.72 11.56 9.77
CA GLY A 615 3.52 10.54 9.09
C GLY A 615 2.99 10.07 7.73
N PHE A 616 1.88 10.62 7.26
CA PHE A 616 1.30 10.34 5.95
C PHE A 616 2.11 10.95 4.81
N GLU A 617 2.05 10.31 3.64
CA GLU A 617 2.62 10.85 2.42
C GLU A 617 1.54 11.16 1.40
N LYS A 618 1.69 12.30 0.74
CA LYS A 618 0.90 12.73 -0.41
C LYS A 618 1.62 12.37 -1.67
N TYR A 619 0.94 11.63 -2.54
CA TYR A 619 1.43 11.24 -3.84
C TYR A 619 0.60 11.91 -4.93
N LYS A 620 1.27 12.60 -5.87
CA LYS A 620 0.65 12.97 -7.14
C LYS A 620 0.99 11.90 -8.16
N LEU A 621 -0.03 11.27 -8.73
CA LEU A 621 0.18 10.17 -9.65
C LEU A 621 -0.56 10.32 -10.97
N SER A 622 -0.04 9.65 -12.00
CA SER A 622 -0.69 9.40 -13.28
C SER A 622 -0.39 7.98 -13.70
N ILE A 623 -1.27 7.39 -14.52
CA ILE A 623 -1.11 6.02 -15.01
C ILE A 623 -1.39 6.02 -16.49
N THR A 624 -0.47 5.42 -17.23
CA THR A 624 -0.55 5.20 -18.67
C THR A 624 -0.53 3.71 -18.94
N GLU A 625 -1.57 3.22 -19.61
CA GLU A 625 -1.74 1.83 -19.97
C GLU A 625 -1.53 1.62 -21.47
N LEU A 626 -0.90 0.51 -21.82
CA LEU A 626 -0.60 0.12 -23.19
C LEU A 626 -1.21 -1.26 -23.48
N PHE A 627 -2.25 -1.29 -24.31
CA PHE A 627 -2.85 -2.52 -24.84
C PHE A 627 -2.46 -2.68 -26.31
N TYR A 628 -1.95 -3.84 -26.72
CA TYR A 628 -1.53 -4.04 -28.12
C TYR A 628 -1.60 -5.47 -28.65
N ALA A 629 -1.60 -5.57 -29.98
CA ALA A 629 -1.52 -6.81 -30.75
C ALA A 629 -0.11 -7.03 -31.35
N GLN A 630 0.26 -8.30 -31.61
CA GLN A 630 1.52 -8.63 -32.27
C GLN A 630 1.51 -8.25 -33.75
N ALA A 631 2.59 -7.62 -34.23
CA ALA A 631 2.77 -7.37 -35.65
C ALA A 631 2.98 -8.65 -36.46
N THR A 632 2.41 -8.70 -37.67
CA THR A 632 2.64 -9.78 -38.64
C THR A 632 4.09 -9.74 -39.15
N GLU A 633 4.64 -10.87 -39.62
CA GLU A 633 5.98 -10.87 -40.24
C GLU A 633 6.09 -9.92 -41.43
N LYS A 634 5.00 -9.79 -42.22
CA LYS A 634 4.89 -8.81 -43.31
C LYS A 634 4.92 -7.37 -42.79
N TYR A 635 4.30 -7.07 -41.65
CA TYR A 635 4.38 -5.76 -41.02
C TYR A 635 5.78 -5.50 -40.44
N LYS A 636 6.43 -6.50 -39.84
CA LYS A 636 7.82 -6.40 -39.39
C LYS A 636 8.80 -6.20 -40.56
N GLU A 637 8.55 -6.83 -41.71
CA GLU A 637 9.30 -6.64 -42.95
C GLU A 637 9.04 -5.25 -43.54
N MET A 638 7.80 -4.77 -43.51
CA MET A 638 7.44 -3.40 -43.86
C MET A 638 8.15 -2.37 -42.94
N LEU A 639 8.18 -2.60 -41.62
CA LEU A 639 8.95 -1.77 -40.67
C LEU A 639 10.45 -1.76 -40.99
N ARG A 640 11.02 -2.87 -41.48
CA ARG A 640 12.41 -2.93 -41.97
C ARG A 640 12.64 -2.14 -43.26
N HIS A 641 11.60 -1.88 -44.04
CA HIS A 641 11.65 -1.00 -45.21
C HIS A 641 11.46 0.48 -44.87
N PHE A 642 10.97 0.80 -43.66
CA PHE A 642 10.75 2.16 -43.17
C PHE A 642 11.99 2.73 -42.43
N ASP A 643 13.17 2.68 -43.06
CA ASP A 643 14.35 3.51 -42.70
C ASP A 643 14.07 5.06 -42.73
N GLU A 644 12.80 5.46 -42.83
CA GLU A 644 12.27 6.80 -43.03
C GLU A 644 11.40 7.33 -41.86
N TRP A 645 11.13 6.51 -40.83
CA TRP A 645 10.75 7.01 -39.51
C TRP A 645 12.02 7.31 -38.69
N PRO A 646 12.01 8.05 -37.56
CA PRO A 646 13.26 8.56 -37.00
C PRO A 646 14.26 7.42 -36.83
N GLN A 647 15.51 7.62 -37.26
CA GLN A 647 16.54 6.58 -37.31
C GLN A 647 16.96 6.16 -35.89
N ILE A 648 16.04 5.50 -35.19
CA ILE A 648 16.17 5.02 -33.84
C ILE A 648 15.84 3.55 -33.89
N ASN A 649 16.85 2.72 -33.69
CA ASN A 649 16.62 1.39 -33.21
C ASN A 649 16.41 1.48 -31.68
N PRO A 650 15.18 1.36 -31.13
CA PRO A 650 14.94 1.47 -29.70
C PRO A 650 15.66 0.38 -28.89
N GLU A 651 16.19 -0.66 -29.53
CA GLU A 651 17.04 -1.68 -28.91
C GLU A 651 18.50 -1.21 -28.74
N THR A 652 19.03 -0.37 -29.65
CA THR A 652 20.48 -0.09 -29.75
C THR A 652 20.88 1.37 -29.90
N ASP A 653 20.02 2.25 -30.41
CA ASP A 653 20.39 3.57 -30.94
C ASP A 653 19.60 4.75 -30.32
N LEU A 654 19.29 4.72 -29.00
CA LEU A 654 18.55 5.81 -28.32
C LEU A 654 19.22 7.19 -28.45
N ASN A 655 20.55 7.24 -28.52
CA ASN A 655 21.33 8.48 -28.57
C ASN A 655 21.59 8.98 -30.01
N ARG A 656 21.09 8.30 -31.05
CA ARG A 656 21.41 8.59 -32.47
C ARG A 656 20.23 9.10 -33.27
N THR A 657 19.25 9.64 -32.55
CA THR A 657 17.97 10.02 -33.11
C THR A 657 18.08 11.15 -34.15
N ASP A 658 17.88 10.79 -35.42
CA ASP A 658 17.65 11.75 -36.50
C ASP A 658 16.16 11.88 -36.79
N PHE A 659 15.61 13.08 -36.52
CA PHE A 659 14.22 13.43 -36.78
C PHE A 659 14.00 14.16 -38.11
N SER A 660 15.04 14.35 -38.92
CA SER A 660 14.99 15.14 -40.16
C SER A 660 14.15 14.50 -41.27
N ASN A 661 13.86 13.20 -41.15
CA ASN A 661 13.07 12.40 -42.08
C ASN A 661 11.56 12.32 -41.74
N LEU A 662 11.10 12.82 -40.58
CA LEU A 662 9.69 12.87 -40.20
C LEU A 662 8.89 13.81 -41.12
N LYS A 663 8.42 13.29 -42.27
CA LYS A 663 7.45 13.97 -43.13
C LYS A 663 6.05 13.45 -42.79
N GLY A 664 5.09 14.35 -42.65
CA GLY A 664 3.67 13.97 -42.61
C GLY A 664 3.26 13.26 -43.91
N PRO A 665 2.14 12.52 -43.91
CA PRO A 665 1.65 11.91 -45.15
C PRO A 665 1.53 13.00 -46.21
N GLN A 666 2.30 12.89 -47.30
CA GLN A 666 2.01 13.68 -48.50
C GLN A 666 0.74 13.08 -49.10
N ASN A 667 -0.29 13.92 -49.23
CA ASN A 667 -1.58 13.58 -49.84
C ASN A 667 -1.48 12.70 -51.08
#